data_AF-A0ABD0C1Y0-F1
#
_entry.id   AF-A0ABD0C1Y0-F1
#
_cell.length_a   1.000
_cell.length_b   1.000
_cell.length_c   1.000
_cell.angle_alpha   90.00
_cell.angle_beta   90.00
_cell.angle_gamma   90.00
#
_symmetry.space_group_name_H-M   'P 1'
#
loop_
_entity.id
_entity.type
_entity.pdbx_description
1 polymer ?
#
loop_
_entity_poly.entity_id
_entity_poly.type
_entity_poly.pdbx_seq_one_letter_code
_entity_poly.pdbx_strand_id
1 'polypeptide(L)'
;MRTKKRRSRINLKNARNKEKNLVKKGLYQVERQLHRPKNENKQSSNINFNYTKLITTLVIGIFIFLVIMWLLGAFNNVMLQTKSKNYNLFTNGLDLDKAGLAGLNFFKTQLKPMEILEVFAASVIIGGLLSQKFHFESQKVAHGQKGNARFTTVQELEDTYVKVPDHSQPGLDPKKPSFKGFGGFPIAHINRLGLTKKFPFITKHGYYFIDTSTVHNLIVGTSRSGKGETTILEQIDLVSRAEKQSSLVVNDPKGELYVASVNTLRKRGYDVYELNLDDPNKGIAFNPLQLIIRSWEQGDVEGAMQLVNSITYSLYFDKQAGQNKWVNDGAQSAVNGMIIALIEYCMNPKNFRDKKAHPEYITFVNIADLVNQLGQIDYTNPSDPYTQHNVLSEYFKHLEQGSIAKKEFGSTNFSGDKARGSIFSTVVQKLDIFTLPKNSRMTSMNTLEMKSIGFPKYLEFQLLDQRLYGELIKINFRDNHNKKLKTNEIRVSQKGFVENNFDVNLKTGSFVEIEAIVGHKRLKNTFKLKINPKVKKVEVSQVGKPEIKMENFKMHYSDKPIAVFMKIPDSDASNNLLATIFVNQLYTELSRQCRLVQGGKTIRRVQCIFDEFGSMIPLQNMDQIMTVSAGRNILFTLVIQSYAQLYSKYGKEDGQVIKENCQNKCLIMSTDSATNKEFSEACGNKTIETSNISKDQNGLAKNVSVSVDKVPLILPERLEHLAGGERLVLRPLTRMNKWGWAVVSHPIFNTGKTLMPFAHTFLTDDFNPKTNPDLVEKIDAHANINLKALEIDWSKWLTWTEQVTKQDEDGNAVVEEENLALQAYNQYRQSDANVQAAAKDAKEEQEMKKSLKEEENQIPPFITNWLTEHDGDISDETKQAILNEATKLKDVPEGQKPSSIAFVNIIYKDKKLEDKNKEKNELTQEFSQSFNEYYQDK
;
A
#
# COMPACT_ATOMS: atom_id res chain seq x y z
N MET A 1 47.12 28.19 42.91
CA MET A 1 46.40 27.30 41.96
C MET A 1 44.99 27.77 41.55
N ARG A 2 44.18 28.40 42.42
CA ARG A 2 42.81 28.85 42.08
C ARG A 2 42.72 29.93 40.97
N THR A 3 43.72 30.82 40.87
CA THR A 3 43.79 31.88 39.85
C THR A 3 44.15 31.36 38.45
N LYS A 4 45.03 30.34 38.34
CA LYS A 4 45.33 29.66 37.06
C LYS A 4 44.12 28.88 36.51
N LYS A 5 43.36 28.18 37.37
CA LYS A 5 42.10 27.49 36.97
C LYS A 5 41.00 28.47 36.51
N ARG A 6 40.95 29.68 37.07
CA ARG A 6 39.97 30.71 36.66
C ARG A 6 40.33 31.32 35.30
N ARG A 7 41.62 31.61 35.05
CA ARG A 7 42.10 32.07 33.73
C ARG A 7 41.95 31.01 32.63
N SER A 8 42.21 29.72 32.91
CA SER A 8 42.01 28.67 31.89
C SER A 8 40.53 28.48 31.54
N ARG A 9 39.63 28.56 32.52
CA ARG A 9 38.17 28.49 32.28
C ARG A 9 37.65 29.68 31.47
N ILE A 10 38.17 30.89 31.69
CA ILE A 10 37.79 32.08 30.90
C ILE A 10 38.33 31.97 29.47
N ASN A 11 39.57 31.50 29.29
CA ASN A 11 40.14 31.30 27.95
C ASN A 11 39.41 30.20 27.17
N LEU A 12 39.01 29.09 27.81
CA LEU A 12 38.19 28.03 27.20
C LEU A 12 36.78 28.54 26.82
N LYS A 13 36.19 29.41 27.63
CA LYS A 13 34.88 30.01 27.35
C LYS A 13 34.96 31.01 26.17
N ASN A 14 36.04 31.78 26.10
CA ASN A 14 36.30 32.71 25.01
C ASN A 14 36.66 31.97 23.70
N ALA A 15 37.42 30.88 23.77
CA ALA A 15 37.71 30.02 22.62
C ALA A 15 36.43 29.39 22.05
N ARG A 16 35.58 28.80 22.92
CA ARG A 16 34.26 28.25 22.51
C ARG A 16 33.33 29.31 21.94
N ASN A 17 33.36 30.54 22.44
CA ASN A 17 32.56 31.63 21.88
C ASN A 17 33.11 32.13 20.53
N LYS A 18 34.43 32.13 20.35
CA LYS A 18 35.08 32.49 19.07
C LYS A 18 34.81 31.43 18.01
N GLU A 19 34.85 30.15 18.38
CA GLU A 19 34.51 29.01 17.54
C GLU A 19 33.02 29.00 17.17
N LYS A 20 32.11 29.24 18.14
CA LYS A 20 30.68 29.42 17.85
C LYS A 20 30.40 30.63 16.93
N ASN A 21 31.15 31.72 17.05
CA ASN A 21 31.01 32.88 16.18
C ASN A 21 31.60 32.66 14.78
N LEU A 22 32.66 31.85 14.65
CA LEU A 22 33.23 31.42 13.36
C LEU A 22 32.30 30.43 12.66
N VAL A 23 31.73 29.47 13.38
CA VAL A 23 30.69 28.55 12.87
C VAL A 23 29.43 29.32 12.49
N LYS A 24 28.99 30.30 13.30
CA LYS A 24 27.89 31.21 12.92
C LYS A 24 28.23 32.04 11.68
N LYS A 25 29.44 32.60 11.56
CA LYS A 25 29.84 33.38 10.38
C LYS A 25 29.97 32.49 9.13
N GLY A 26 30.45 31.26 9.27
CA GLY A 26 30.50 30.26 8.20
C GLY A 26 29.10 29.83 7.75
N LEU A 27 28.20 29.50 8.69
CA LEU A 27 26.79 29.21 8.39
C LEU A 27 26.06 30.41 7.78
N TYR A 28 26.33 31.64 8.23
CA TYR A 28 25.71 32.85 7.68
C TYR A 28 26.25 33.22 6.29
N GLN A 29 27.51 32.86 5.98
CA GLN A 29 28.08 33.00 4.64
C GLN A 29 27.59 31.91 3.69
N VAL A 30 27.42 30.68 4.17
CA VAL A 30 26.82 29.57 3.40
C VAL A 30 25.32 29.81 3.17
N GLU A 31 24.57 30.33 4.15
CA GLU A 31 23.19 30.80 3.98
C GLU A 31 23.10 31.97 3.00
N ARG A 32 24.03 32.93 3.01
CA ARG A 32 24.04 34.05 2.03
C ARG A 32 24.36 33.61 0.61
N GLN A 33 25.14 32.54 0.42
CA GLN A 33 25.42 31.98 -0.90
C GLN A 33 24.26 31.10 -1.41
N LEU A 34 23.52 30.43 -0.53
CA LEU A 34 22.32 29.64 -0.85
C LEU A 34 21.01 30.47 -0.91
N HIS A 35 21.01 31.71 -0.42
CA HIS A 35 19.84 32.60 -0.40
C HIS A 35 20.06 33.91 -1.17
N ARG A 36 20.34 33.81 -2.46
CA ARG A 36 19.95 34.87 -3.42
C ARG A 36 18.85 34.35 -4.34
N PRO A 37 17.56 34.59 -4.03
CA PRO A 37 16.60 34.70 -5.10
C PRO A 37 17.01 35.91 -5.94
N LYS A 38 17.45 35.69 -7.18
CA LYS A 38 17.43 36.75 -8.18
C LYS A 38 15.97 37.21 -8.28
N ASN A 39 15.70 38.44 -7.84
CA ASN A 39 14.44 39.10 -8.14
C ASN A 39 14.36 39.26 -9.67
N GLU A 40 13.78 38.30 -10.36
CA GLU A 40 13.30 38.49 -11.72
C GLU A 40 11.83 38.95 -11.66
N ASN A 41 11.67 40.23 -12.00
CA ASN A 41 10.54 40.88 -12.65
C ASN A 41 9.15 40.85 -11.96
N LYS A 42 8.85 41.96 -11.27
CA LYS A 42 7.56 42.64 -11.42
C LYS A 42 7.53 43.23 -12.85
N GLN A 43 6.77 42.62 -13.75
CA GLN A 43 6.31 43.29 -14.97
C GLN A 43 4.78 43.30 -14.94
N SER A 44 4.22 44.30 -14.26
CA SER A 44 2.87 44.75 -14.53
C SER A 44 2.88 45.54 -15.84
N SER A 45 2.02 45.15 -16.77
CA SER A 45 1.71 45.86 -18.00
C SER A 45 1.22 47.28 -17.71
N ASN A 46 2.13 48.24 -17.75
CA ASN A 46 1.84 49.64 -17.96
C ASN A 46 2.90 50.16 -18.93
N ILE A 47 2.49 51.00 -19.87
CA ILE A 47 3.36 51.67 -20.84
C ILE A 47 4.39 52.46 -20.03
N ASN A 48 5.57 51.86 -19.81
CA ASN A 48 6.62 52.42 -18.99
C ASN A 48 7.45 53.38 -19.84
N PHE A 49 7.26 54.68 -19.62
CA PHE A 49 8.25 55.67 -20.01
C PHE A 49 9.55 55.33 -19.26
N ASN A 50 10.61 54.96 -19.99
CA ASN A 50 11.81 54.35 -19.41
C ASN A 50 12.70 55.43 -18.77
N TYR A 51 12.35 55.86 -17.56
CA TYR A 51 13.05 56.88 -16.77
C TYR A 51 14.55 56.60 -16.65
N THR A 52 14.93 55.34 -16.53
CA THR A 52 16.34 54.90 -16.50
C THR A 52 17.09 55.29 -17.77
N LYS A 53 16.50 55.10 -18.95
CA LYS A 53 17.10 55.47 -20.24
C LYS A 53 17.24 56.98 -20.39
N LEU A 54 16.26 57.75 -19.92
CA LEU A 54 16.30 59.22 -19.93
C LEU A 54 17.45 59.73 -19.04
N ILE A 55 17.56 59.20 -17.83
CA ILE A 55 18.60 59.60 -16.86
C ILE A 55 19.99 59.22 -17.38
N THR A 56 20.19 58.02 -17.93
CA THR A 56 21.50 57.62 -18.47
C THR A 56 21.89 58.47 -19.69
N THR A 57 20.95 58.79 -20.57
CA THR A 57 21.19 59.70 -21.71
C THR A 57 21.63 61.08 -21.24
N LEU A 58 20.95 61.65 -20.23
CA LEU A 58 21.29 62.96 -19.70
C LEU A 58 22.65 62.95 -19.00
N VAL A 59 22.96 61.94 -18.19
CA VAL A 59 24.25 61.84 -17.48
C VAL A 59 25.42 61.71 -18.46
N ILE A 60 25.30 60.83 -19.46
CA ILE A 60 26.33 60.66 -20.50
C ILE A 60 26.46 61.96 -21.33
N GLY A 61 25.33 62.57 -21.70
CA GLY A 61 25.33 63.82 -22.46
C GLY A 61 25.97 64.98 -21.69
N ILE A 62 25.68 65.14 -20.40
CA ILE A 62 26.30 66.14 -19.52
C ILE A 62 27.80 65.88 -19.38
N PHE A 63 28.22 64.63 -19.23
CA PHE A 63 29.64 64.29 -19.14
C PHE A 63 30.39 64.67 -20.42
N ILE A 64 29.84 64.32 -21.59
CA ILE A 64 30.41 64.69 -22.89
C ILE A 64 30.47 66.21 -23.04
N PHE A 65 29.40 66.90 -22.68
CA PHE A 65 29.35 68.36 -22.70
C PHE A 65 30.47 68.98 -21.86
N LEU A 66 30.67 68.49 -20.63
CA LEU A 66 31.74 68.97 -19.75
C LEU A 66 33.12 68.69 -20.35
N VAL A 67 33.35 67.51 -20.93
CA VAL A 67 34.64 67.19 -21.59
C VAL A 67 34.89 68.10 -22.80
N ILE A 68 33.89 68.38 -23.63
CA ILE A 68 34.02 69.29 -24.76
C ILE A 68 34.32 70.72 -24.28
N MET A 69 33.60 71.20 -23.27
CA MET A 69 33.83 72.52 -22.69
C MET A 69 35.22 72.63 -22.04
N TRP A 70 35.70 71.55 -21.42
CA TRP A 70 37.05 71.45 -20.88
C TRP A 70 38.11 71.58 -21.97
N LEU A 71 37.97 70.81 -23.06
CA LEU A 71 38.89 70.85 -24.20
C LEU A 71 38.92 72.21 -24.90
N LEU A 72 37.75 72.83 -25.10
CA LEU A 72 37.65 74.17 -25.69
C LEU A 72 38.29 75.24 -24.79
N GLY A 73 38.09 75.14 -23.48
CA GLY A 73 38.74 76.03 -22.51
C GLY A 73 40.27 75.88 -22.50
N ALA A 74 40.76 74.63 -22.52
CA ALA A 74 42.18 74.34 -22.60
C ALA A 74 42.80 74.84 -23.91
N PHE A 75 42.13 74.61 -25.05
CA PHE A 75 42.56 75.08 -26.37
C PHE A 75 42.61 76.61 -26.45
N ASN A 76 41.60 77.31 -25.93
CA ASN A 76 41.58 78.76 -25.89
C ASN A 76 42.75 79.31 -25.03
N ASN A 77 43.07 78.65 -23.93
CA ASN A 77 44.22 79.03 -23.11
C ASN A 77 45.55 78.84 -23.86
N VAL A 78 45.71 77.72 -24.56
CA VAL A 78 46.86 77.48 -25.46
C VAL A 78 46.97 78.57 -26.53
N MET A 79 45.86 78.95 -27.16
CA MET A 79 45.83 80.02 -28.17
C MET A 79 46.13 81.42 -27.60
N LEU A 80 45.82 81.67 -26.33
CA LEU A 80 46.20 82.90 -25.64
C LEU A 80 47.70 82.92 -25.31
N GLN A 81 48.30 81.77 -24.97
CA GLN A 81 49.75 81.66 -24.75
C GLN A 81 50.54 81.95 -26.04
N THR A 82 50.01 81.57 -27.20
CA THR A 82 50.67 81.79 -28.50
C THR A 82 50.46 83.19 -29.11
N LYS A 83 49.44 83.95 -28.67
CA LYS A 83 49.17 85.33 -29.15
C LYS A 83 49.95 86.44 -28.44
N SER A 84 50.74 86.11 -27.42
CA SER A 84 51.65 87.07 -26.77
C SER A 84 52.75 87.50 -27.75
N LYS A 85 52.99 88.82 -27.89
CA LYS A 85 53.83 89.43 -28.95
C LYS A 85 55.30 88.99 -29.01
N ASN A 86 55.78 88.09 -28.14
CA ASN A 86 57.15 87.55 -28.11
C ASN A 86 57.22 86.02 -27.88
N TYR A 87 56.18 85.24 -28.19
CA TYR A 87 56.19 83.80 -27.94
C TYR A 87 56.70 82.98 -29.15
N ASN A 88 57.88 82.36 -29.03
CA ASN A 88 58.43 81.45 -30.04
C ASN A 88 58.09 79.99 -29.66
N LEU A 89 57.30 79.31 -30.49
CA LEU A 89 56.73 77.98 -30.19
C LEU A 89 57.80 76.90 -29.98
N PHE A 90 58.94 77.03 -30.66
CA PHE A 90 60.04 76.06 -30.62
C PHE A 90 60.98 76.22 -29.41
N THR A 91 61.01 77.39 -28.73
CA THR A 91 61.93 77.64 -27.61
C THR A 91 61.27 77.60 -26.24
N ASN A 92 59.97 77.94 -26.14
CA ASN A 92 59.31 78.15 -24.84
C ASN A 92 58.46 76.96 -24.36
N GLY A 93 58.13 76.02 -25.24
CA GLY A 93 57.21 74.92 -24.94
C GLY A 93 55.76 75.37 -24.66
N LEU A 94 54.81 74.43 -24.73
CA LEU A 94 53.44 74.65 -24.26
C LEU A 94 53.31 74.17 -22.81
N ASP A 95 52.78 75.01 -21.94
CA ASP A 95 52.42 74.62 -20.56
C ASP A 95 51.04 73.94 -20.60
N LEU A 96 51.05 72.65 -20.93
CA LEU A 96 49.87 71.80 -21.06
C LEU A 96 49.14 71.61 -19.73
N ASP A 97 49.86 71.63 -18.61
CA ASP A 97 49.27 71.47 -17.27
C ASP A 97 48.44 72.69 -16.89
N LYS A 98 48.95 73.91 -17.12
CA LYS A 98 48.16 75.13 -16.94
C LYS A 98 46.98 75.22 -17.91
N ALA A 99 47.16 74.78 -19.16
CA ALA A 99 46.07 74.75 -20.12
C ALA A 99 44.95 73.79 -19.69
N GLY A 100 45.30 72.59 -19.24
CA GLY A 100 44.34 71.60 -18.72
C GLY A 100 43.61 72.08 -17.45
N LEU A 101 44.32 72.70 -16.51
CA LEU A 101 43.72 73.28 -15.30
C LEU A 101 42.81 74.48 -15.62
N ALA A 102 43.20 75.32 -16.58
CA ALA A 102 42.36 76.43 -17.02
C ALA A 102 41.09 75.98 -17.75
N GLY A 103 41.14 74.83 -18.44
CA GLY A 103 39.97 74.20 -19.06
C GLY A 103 38.86 73.84 -18.07
N LEU A 104 39.17 73.66 -16.78
CA LEU A 104 38.17 73.36 -15.74
C LEU A 104 37.25 74.56 -15.44
N ASN A 105 37.63 75.77 -15.87
CA ASN A 105 36.75 76.93 -15.82
C ASN A 105 35.83 76.96 -17.05
N PHE A 106 34.81 76.10 -17.04
CA PHE A 106 33.84 75.92 -18.13
C PHE A 106 33.16 77.22 -18.60
N PHE A 107 33.12 78.26 -17.76
CA PHE A 107 32.48 79.56 -18.05
C PHE A 107 33.43 80.63 -18.62
N LYS A 108 34.70 80.30 -18.88
CA LYS A 108 35.70 81.22 -19.47
C LYS A 108 35.92 81.02 -20.98
N THR A 109 34.95 80.41 -21.66
CA THR A 109 34.98 80.23 -23.12
C THR A 109 34.57 81.52 -23.83
N GLN A 110 35.08 81.77 -25.04
CA GLN A 110 34.67 82.93 -25.87
C GLN A 110 33.34 82.70 -26.60
N LEU A 111 32.66 81.58 -26.34
CA LEU A 111 31.43 81.20 -27.02
C LEU A 111 30.26 82.04 -26.52
N LYS A 112 29.39 82.43 -27.45
CA LYS A 112 28.14 83.12 -27.08
C LYS A 112 27.20 82.14 -26.36
N PRO A 113 26.28 82.62 -25.51
CA PRO A 113 25.33 81.76 -24.81
C PRO A 113 24.55 80.81 -25.73
N MET A 114 24.26 81.24 -26.96
CA MET A 114 23.55 80.43 -27.96
C MET A 114 24.39 79.23 -28.44
N GLU A 115 25.69 79.43 -28.67
CA GLU A 115 26.61 78.39 -29.13
C GLU A 115 26.83 77.32 -28.03
N ILE A 116 26.84 77.73 -26.76
CA ILE A 116 26.93 76.79 -25.62
C ILE A 116 25.68 75.90 -25.56
N LEU A 117 24.49 76.47 -25.82
CA LEU A 117 23.23 75.73 -25.86
C LEU A 117 23.20 74.71 -27.01
N GLU A 118 23.75 75.07 -28.17
CA GLU A 118 23.90 74.16 -29.31
C GLU A 118 24.84 72.99 -29.00
N VAL A 119 25.99 73.26 -28.37
CA VAL A 119 26.93 72.21 -27.93
C VAL A 119 26.31 71.30 -26.87
N PHE A 120 25.51 71.86 -25.96
CA PHE A 120 24.76 71.08 -24.98
C PHE A 120 23.72 70.17 -25.65
N ALA A 121 22.92 70.73 -26.57
CA ALA A 121 21.93 69.96 -27.33
C ALA A 121 22.59 68.83 -28.15
N ALA A 122 23.68 69.11 -28.84
CA ALA A 122 24.46 68.12 -29.58
C ALA A 122 25.02 67.02 -28.65
N SER A 123 25.53 67.40 -27.47
CA SER A 123 26.05 66.45 -26.49
C SER A 123 24.94 65.54 -25.92
N VAL A 124 23.73 66.06 -25.72
CA VAL A 124 22.56 65.26 -25.31
C VAL A 124 22.12 64.31 -26.43
N ILE A 125 22.17 64.73 -27.70
CA ILE A 125 21.88 63.87 -28.86
C ILE A 125 22.91 62.73 -28.95
N ILE A 126 24.21 63.05 -28.86
CA ILE A 126 25.29 62.04 -28.87
C ILE A 126 25.16 61.12 -27.66
N GLY A 127 24.89 61.66 -26.48
CA GLY A 127 24.60 60.89 -25.28
C GLY A 127 23.40 59.97 -25.45
N GLY A 128 22.38 60.40 -26.19
CA GLY A 128 21.22 59.59 -26.57
C GLY A 128 21.56 58.43 -27.49
N LEU A 129 22.37 58.67 -28.51
CA LEU A 129 22.85 57.64 -29.44
C LEU A 129 23.74 56.60 -28.72
N LEU A 130 24.65 57.06 -27.85
CA LEU A 130 25.50 56.17 -27.04
C LEU A 130 24.69 55.41 -26.01
N SER A 131 23.78 56.08 -25.29
CA SER A 131 22.84 55.46 -24.34
C SER A 131 21.98 54.41 -25.03
N GLN A 132 21.54 54.66 -26.28
CA GLN A 132 20.81 53.68 -27.09
C GLN A 132 21.68 52.46 -27.41
N LYS A 133 22.96 52.65 -27.77
CA LYS A 133 23.92 51.55 -28.00
C LYS A 133 24.14 50.71 -26.74
N PHE A 134 24.32 51.34 -25.58
CA PHE A 134 24.43 50.66 -24.27
C PHE A 134 23.14 49.96 -23.84
N HIS A 135 21.96 50.54 -24.15
CA HIS A 135 20.69 49.90 -23.85
C HIS A 135 20.43 48.67 -24.73
N PHE A 136 20.84 48.70 -26.00
CA PHE A 136 20.74 47.55 -26.90
C PHE A 136 21.55 46.34 -26.40
N GLU A 137 22.72 46.55 -25.78
CA GLU A 137 23.49 45.47 -25.13
C GLU A 137 22.78 44.85 -23.91
N SER A 138 21.83 45.56 -23.30
CA SER A 138 21.16 45.14 -22.06
C SER A 138 19.80 44.48 -22.24
N GLN A 139 19.21 44.51 -23.45
CA GLN A 139 17.92 43.89 -23.72
C GLN A 139 18.09 42.41 -24.06
N LYS A 140 17.40 41.53 -23.31
CA LYS A 140 17.30 40.11 -23.65
C LYS A 140 16.65 39.98 -25.04
N VAL A 141 17.38 39.49 -26.02
CA VAL A 141 16.99 39.47 -27.45
C VAL A 141 16.06 38.28 -27.76
N ALA A 142 15.98 37.26 -26.90
CA ALA A 142 15.37 35.98 -27.24
C ALA A 142 14.62 35.28 -26.08
N HIS A 143 13.66 35.97 -25.46
CA HIS A 143 12.82 35.34 -24.45
C HIS A 143 11.87 34.28 -25.05
N GLY A 144 12.01 33.03 -24.64
CA GLY A 144 11.05 31.95 -24.95
C GLY A 144 11.19 31.30 -26.33
N GLN A 145 12.19 31.67 -27.14
CA GLN A 145 12.36 31.13 -28.51
C GLN A 145 12.63 29.61 -28.55
N LYS A 146 13.32 29.08 -27.54
CA LYS A 146 13.69 27.65 -27.46
C LYS A 146 12.99 26.92 -26.30
N GLY A 147 12.03 27.59 -25.64
CA GLY A 147 11.27 27.09 -24.49
C GLY A 147 11.10 28.14 -23.39
N ASN A 148 9.97 28.12 -22.71
CA ASN A 148 9.59 29.06 -21.64
C ASN A 148 9.22 28.33 -20.34
N ALA A 149 9.67 27.08 -20.16
CA ALA A 149 9.36 26.31 -18.97
C ALA A 149 9.93 26.96 -17.70
N ARG A 150 9.15 26.94 -16.63
CA ARG A 150 9.53 27.42 -15.30
C ARG A 150 8.82 26.61 -14.22
N PHE A 151 9.32 26.71 -12.99
CA PHE A 151 8.63 26.14 -11.83
C PHE A 151 7.48 27.03 -11.35
N THR A 152 6.53 26.38 -10.68
CA THR A 152 5.43 27.03 -9.98
C THR A 152 5.95 27.90 -8.84
N THR A 153 5.40 29.11 -8.72
CA THR A 153 5.70 30.03 -7.63
C THR A 153 4.87 29.73 -6.37
N VAL A 154 5.32 30.19 -5.20
CA VAL A 154 4.57 30.04 -3.96
C VAL A 154 3.18 30.69 -4.03
N GLN A 155 3.06 31.83 -4.69
CA GLN A 155 1.76 32.50 -4.87
C GLN A 155 0.81 31.64 -5.71
N GLU A 156 1.29 31.05 -6.81
CA GLU A 156 0.48 30.13 -7.61
C GLU A 156 0.06 28.88 -6.82
N LEU A 157 0.90 28.38 -5.90
CA LEU A 157 0.51 27.30 -4.98
C LEU A 157 -0.61 27.76 -4.04
N GLU A 158 -0.50 28.96 -3.46
CA GLU A 158 -1.53 29.55 -2.60
C GLU A 158 -2.85 29.79 -3.33
N ASP A 159 -2.80 30.13 -4.61
CA ASP A 159 -3.99 30.37 -5.44
C ASP A 159 -4.65 29.06 -5.88
N THR A 160 -3.85 27.99 -6.04
CA THR A 160 -4.32 26.70 -6.58
C THR A 160 -4.76 25.70 -5.52
N TYR A 161 -4.06 25.60 -4.40
CA TYR A 161 -4.24 24.49 -3.45
C TYR A 161 -4.82 24.91 -2.10
N VAL A 162 -5.45 23.95 -1.42
CA VAL A 162 -5.96 24.15 -0.07
C VAL A 162 -4.78 24.15 0.90
N LYS A 163 -4.75 25.15 1.78
CA LYS A 163 -3.72 25.33 2.80
C LYS A 163 -4.15 24.70 4.11
N VAL A 164 -3.36 23.78 4.65
CA VAL A 164 -3.67 23.02 5.87
C VAL A 164 -2.48 23.07 6.83
N PRO A 165 -2.69 23.32 8.13
CA PRO A 165 -1.60 23.32 9.11
C PRO A 165 -0.99 21.93 9.31
N ASP A 166 0.31 21.89 9.66
CA ASP A 166 1.08 20.67 9.88
C ASP A 166 0.50 19.76 10.96
N HIS A 167 -0.07 20.35 12.02
CA HIS A 167 -0.66 19.64 13.14
C HIS A 167 -2.00 20.24 13.56
N SER A 168 -2.80 19.44 14.25
CA SER A 168 -3.95 19.92 15.02
C SER A 168 -3.48 20.90 16.10
N GLN A 169 -4.26 21.94 16.40
CA GLN A 169 -3.87 22.84 17.49
C GLN A 169 -3.85 22.07 18.83
N PRO A 170 -2.84 22.30 19.70
CA PRO A 170 -2.76 21.63 20.98
C PRO A 170 -4.03 21.79 21.81
N GLY A 171 -4.54 20.69 22.38
CA GLY A 171 -5.75 20.70 23.21
C GLY A 171 -7.08 20.53 22.46
N LEU A 172 -7.08 20.42 21.12
CA LEU A 172 -8.27 19.98 20.40
C LEU A 172 -8.57 18.50 20.67
N ASP A 173 -9.86 18.18 20.78
CA ASP A 173 -10.35 16.80 20.79
C ASP A 173 -9.90 16.12 19.48
N PRO A 174 -9.10 15.02 19.54
CA PRO A 174 -8.64 14.31 18.35
C PRO A 174 -9.77 13.77 17.47
N LYS A 175 -10.99 13.61 18.01
CA LYS A 175 -12.17 13.19 17.25
C LYS A 175 -12.80 14.30 16.42
N LYS A 176 -12.41 15.56 16.67
CA LYS A 176 -12.92 16.70 15.91
C LYS A 176 -11.99 16.99 14.73
N PRO A 177 -12.56 17.33 13.56
CA PRO A 177 -11.74 17.63 12.40
C PRO A 177 -10.90 18.88 12.63
N SER A 178 -9.67 18.84 12.16
CA SER A 178 -8.71 19.95 12.31
C SER A 178 -8.83 20.99 11.20
N PHE A 179 -9.42 20.62 10.06
CA PHE A 179 -9.68 21.53 8.95
C PHE A 179 -10.92 21.10 8.13
N LYS A 180 -11.51 22.06 7.42
CA LYS A 180 -12.74 21.86 6.64
C LYS A 180 -12.48 21.15 5.31
N GLY A 181 -13.49 20.42 4.82
CA GLY A 181 -13.44 19.73 3.53
C GLY A 181 -12.73 18.37 3.56
N PHE A 182 -12.27 17.91 2.40
CA PHE A 182 -11.54 16.64 2.27
C PHE A 182 -10.04 16.83 2.53
N GLY A 183 -9.42 15.79 3.08
CA GLY A 183 -7.97 15.65 3.00
C GLY A 183 -7.54 15.29 1.58
N GLY A 184 -6.23 15.36 1.32
CA GLY A 184 -5.72 15.26 -0.04
C GLY A 184 -4.25 14.85 -0.09
N PHE A 185 -3.74 14.73 -1.31
CA PHE A 185 -2.34 14.42 -1.55
C PHE A 185 -1.48 15.65 -1.20
N PRO A 186 -0.43 15.54 -0.37
CA PRO A 186 0.45 16.67 -0.10
C PRO A 186 1.21 17.01 -1.38
N ILE A 187 1.14 18.27 -1.84
CA ILE A 187 1.79 18.76 -3.06
C ILE A 187 3.06 19.54 -2.75
N ALA A 188 3.00 20.42 -1.75
CA ALA A 188 4.12 21.23 -1.30
C ALA A 188 3.94 21.57 0.18
N HIS A 189 5.03 21.92 0.86
CA HIS A 189 5.02 22.39 2.24
C HIS A 189 5.56 23.82 2.29
N ILE A 190 5.28 24.59 3.35
CA ILE A 190 6.00 25.83 3.66
C ILE A 190 6.41 25.81 5.12
N ASN A 191 7.73 25.90 5.35
CA ASN A 191 8.30 26.07 6.67
C ASN A 191 8.26 27.54 7.09
N ARG A 192 7.58 27.87 8.20
CA ARG A 192 7.68 29.19 8.86
C ARG A 192 8.53 29.05 10.12
N LEU A 193 9.66 29.77 10.17
CA LEU A 193 10.33 30.04 11.45
C LEU A 193 9.48 31.06 12.22
N GLY A 194 8.80 30.61 13.28
CA GLY A 194 8.09 31.49 14.21
C GLY A 194 8.91 31.76 15.46
N LEU A 195 9.16 33.03 15.78
CA LEU A 195 9.56 33.46 17.13
C LEU A 195 8.28 33.76 17.92
N THR A 196 8.03 33.07 19.03
CA THR A 196 6.93 33.42 19.93
C THR A 196 7.40 34.40 21.00
N LYS A 197 6.50 35.25 21.51
CA LYS A 197 6.80 36.30 22.51
C LYS A 197 7.19 35.77 23.89
N LYS A 198 7.08 34.47 24.18
CA LYS A 198 7.22 33.94 25.55
C LYS A 198 8.50 33.13 25.81
N PHE A 199 9.09 32.41 24.85
CA PHE A 199 10.38 31.68 25.03
C PHE A 199 11.12 31.42 23.69
N PRO A 200 12.46 31.45 23.64
CA PRO A 200 13.27 31.31 22.42
C PRO A 200 13.68 29.85 22.13
N PHE A 201 12.74 28.90 22.20
CA PHE A 201 12.91 27.58 21.59
C PHE A 201 12.06 27.54 20.32
N ILE A 202 12.71 27.31 19.18
CA ILE A 202 12.14 27.36 17.84
C ILE A 202 10.98 26.35 17.74
N THR A 203 9.74 26.81 17.57
CA THR A 203 8.66 25.94 17.07
C THR A 203 8.48 26.17 15.57
N LYS A 204 8.67 25.11 14.79
CA LYS A 204 8.33 25.10 13.36
C LYS A 204 6.80 25.03 13.27
N HIS A 205 6.16 26.11 12.85
CA HIS A 205 4.76 26.06 12.41
C HIS A 205 4.76 26.19 10.89
N GLY A 206 4.62 25.09 10.17
CA GLY A 206 4.44 25.09 8.72
C GLY A 206 3.01 24.78 8.30
N TYR A 207 2.81 24.70 6.99
CA TYR A 207 1.56 24.27 6.39
C TYR A 207 1.79 23.54 5.08
N TYR A 208 0.89 22.61 4.78
CA TYR A 208 0.82 21.90 3.51
C TYR A 208 -0.12 22.60 2.53
N PHE A 209 0.25 22.52 1.26
CA PHE A 209 -0.66 22.61 0.13
C PHE A 209 -1.08 21.22 -0.26
N ILE A 210 -2.39 20.97 -0.24
CA ILE A 210 -2.95 19.66 -0.56
C ILE A 210 -3.82 19.72 -1.82
N ASP A 211 -3.73 18.66 -2.62
CA ASP A 211 -4.65 18.40 -3.70
C ASP A 211 -5.80 17.52 -3.22
N THR A 212 -6.98 18.12 -3.08
CA THR A 212 -8.20 17.45 -2.61
C THR A 212 -9.03 16.84 -3.75
N SER A 213 -8.57 16.97 -4.99
CA SER A 213 -9.25 16.51 -6.20
C SER A 213 -9.36 14.99 -6.23
N THR A 214 -10.30 14.47 -7.02
CA THR A 214 -10.45 13.02 -7.25
C THR A 214 -9.46 12.57 -8.32
N VAL A 215 -8.19 12.46 -7.94
CA VAL A 215 -7.09 12.10 -8.84
C VAL A 215 -6.27 10.94 -8.27
N HIS A 216 -5.59 10.23 -9.16
CA HIS A 216 -4.59 9.23 -8.82
C HIS A 216 -3.21 9.86 -8.73
N ASN A 217 -2.38 9.30 -7.85
CA ASN A 217 -1.03 9.79 -7.60
C ASN A 217 -0.02 8.66 -7.85
N LEU A 218 1.12 9.02 -8.44
CA LEU A 218 2.26 8.14 -8.63
C LEU A 218 3.47 8.72 -7.90
N ILE A 219 4.05 7.96 -6.98
CA ILE A 219 5.27 8.32 -6.27
C ILE A 219 6.40 7.44 -6.78
N VAL A 220 7.49 8.06 -7.22
CA VAL A 220 8.71 7.40 -7.65
C VAL A 220 9.79 7.66 -6.60
N GLY A 221 10.20 6.60 -5.91
CA GLY A 221 11.16 6.65 -4.81
C GLY A 221 11.85 5.30 -4.60
N THR A 222 13.18 5.25 -4.73
CA THR A 222 13.96 4.04 -4.40
C THR A 222 13.92 3.73 -2.90
N SER A 223 14.36 2.53 -2.52
CA SER A 223 14.48 2.18 -1.10
C SER A 223 15.36 3.19 -0.34
N ARG A 224 14.95 3.56 0.88
CA ARG A 224 15.60 4.58 1.73
C ARG A 224 15.58 6.02 1.20
N SER A 225 14.82 6.32 0.14
CA SER A 225 14.60 7.70 -0.35
C SER A 225 13.78 8.59 0.59
N GLY A 226 13.13 8.00 1.61
CA GLY A 226 12.25 8.73 2.53
C GLY A 226 10.79 8.85 2.07
N LYS A 227 10.34 8.04 1.11
CA LYS A 227 8.95 8.02 0.60
C LYS A 227 7.87 7.85 1.68
N GLY A 228 8.09 6.95 2.64
CA GLY A 228 7.19 6.72 3.77
C GLY A 228 7.05 7.96 4.67
N GLU A 229 8.18 8.61 4.95
CA GLU A 229 8.31 9.72 5.89
C GLU A 229 7.92 11.08 5.30
N THR A 230 8.12 11.30 4.01
CA THR A 230 7.93 12.62 3.36
C THR A 230 6.68 12.69 2.49
N THR A 231 5.86 11.63 2.44
CA THR A 231 4.61 11.63 1.67
C THR A 231 3.54 10.70 2.23
N ILE A 232 3.84 9.42 2.51
CA ILE A 232 2.79 8.43 2.84
C ILE A 232 2.16 8.69 4.22
N LEU A 233 2.98 8.78 5.27
CA LEU A 233 2.50 9.09 6.62
C LEU A 233 1.80 10.46 6.66
N GLU A 234 2.33 11.44 5.92
CA GLU A 234 1.71 12.76 5.78
C GLU A 234 0.33 12.67 5.13
N GLN A 235 0.17 11.85 4.08
CA GLN A 235 -1.12 11.64 3.43
C GLN A 235 -2.12 10.96 4.37
N ILE A 236 -1.70 9.95 5.13
CA ILE A 236 -2.54 9.29 6.15
C ILE A 236 -2.98 10.32 7.21
N ASP A 237 -2.06 11.17 7.68
CA ASP A 237 -2.37 12.24 8.63
C ASP A 237 -3.38 13.25 8.06
N LEU A 238 -3.11 13.80 6.87
CA LEU A 238 -3.94 14.81 6.22
C LEU A 238 -5.35 14.29 5.92
N VAL A 239 -5.48 13.04 5.46
CA VAL A 239 -6.77 12.42 5.19
C VAL A 239 -7.57 12.17 6.47
N SER A 240 -6.90 11.77 7.56
CA SER A 240 -7.58 11.44 8.81
C SER A 240 -7.95 12.65 9.68
N ARG A 241 -7.30 13.81 9.51
CA ARG A 241 -7.65 15.06 10.22
C ARG A 241 -8.77 15.89 9.57
N ALA A 242 -9.15 15.56 8.34
CA ALA A 242 -10.13 16.33 7.59
C ALA A 242 -11.55 16.21 8.16
N GLU A 243 -12.41 17.20 7.91
CA GLU A 243 -13.86 17.14 8.18
C GLU A 243 -14.54 16.00 7.43
N LYS A 244 -14.19 15.81 6.16
CA LYS A 244 -14.65 14.71 5.32
C LYS A 244 -13.57 13.63 5.25
N GLN A 245 -13.53 12.80 6.28
CA GLN A 245 -12.58 11.68 6.40
C GLN A 245 -12.85 10.60 5.35
N SER A 246 -11.81 10.26 4.57
CA SER A 246 -11.83 9.12 3.65
C SER A 246 -11.51 7.83 4.39
N SER A 247 -12.06 6.71 3.90
CA SER A 247 -11.57 5.38 4.28
C SER A 247 -10.21 5.11 3.64
N LEU A 248 -9.38 4.31 4.30
CA LEU A 248 -8.01 4.01 3.90
C LEU A 248 -7.86 2.50 3.60
N VAL A 249 -7.17 2.18 2.51
CA VAL A 249 -6.73 0.81 2.19
C VAL A 249 -5.24 0.90 1.88
N VAL A 250 -4.41 0.42 2.81
CA VAL A 250 -2.96 0.63 2.76
C VAL A 250 -2.27 -0.71 2.56
N ASN A 251 -1.47 -0.84 1.52
CA ASN A 251 -0.51 -1.93 1.40
C ASN A 251 0.75 -1.53 2.19
N ASP A 252 1.06 -2.28 3.24
CA ASP A 252 2.14 -2.02 4.18
C ASP A 252 2.96 -3.31 4.41
N PRO A 253 3.84 -3.70 3.47
CA PRO A 253 4.61 -4.93 3.60
C PRO A 253 5.42 -5.02 4.90
N LYS A 254 5.90 -3.88 5.42
CA LYS A 254 6.74 -3.85 6.62
C LYS A 254 5.95 -3.77 7.93
N GLY A 255 4.67 -3.45 7.88
CA GLY A 255 3.84 -3.17 9.06
C GLY A 255 4.17 -1.85 9.78
N GLU A 256 5.16 -1.08 9.31
CA GLU A 256 5.61 0.16 9.95
C GLU A 256 4.52 1.25 9.91
N LEU A 257 3.74 1.31 8.83
CA LEU A 257 2.68 2.31 8.66
C LEU A 257 1.49 2.00 9.57
N TYR A 258 1.12 0.72 9.71
CA TYR A 258 0.07 0.29 10.62
C TYR A 258 0.43 0.61 12.06
N VAL A 259 1.60 0.17 12.52
CA VAL A 259 2.10 0.38 13.88
C VAL A 259 2.19 1.87 14.22
N ALA A 260 2.67 2.68 13.27
CA ALA A 260 2.73 4.12 13.44
C ALA A 260 1.34 4.76 13.54
N SER A 261 0.37 4.32 12.74
CA SER A 261 -0.88 5.06 12.52
C SER A 261 -2.06 4.62 13.39
N VAL A 262 -2.11 3.34 13.78
CA VAL A 262 -3.28 2.69 14.38
C VAL A 262 -3.88 3.41 15.59
N ASN A 263 -3.05 3.79 16.56
CA ASN A 263 -3.50 4.45 17.79
C ASN A 263 -4.12 5.82 17.48
N THR A 264 -3.52 6.56 16.56
CA THR A 264 -3.98 7.89 16.18
C THR A 264 -5.22 7.84 15.30
N LEU A 265 -5.30 6.90 14.36
CA LEU A 265 -6.52 6.67 13.58
C LEU A 265 -7.70 6.28 14.48
N ARG A 266 -7.49 5.38 15.45
CA ARG A 266 -8.52 5.02 16.46
C ARG A 266 -8.94 6.23 17.31
N LYS A 267 -8.00 7.06 17.76
CA LYS A 267 -8.29 8.33 18.47
C LYS A 267 -9.11 9.29 17.61
N ARG A 268 -8.85 9.34 16.29
CA ARG A 268 -9.56 10.15 15.29
C ARG A 268 -10.89 9.54 14.81
N GLY A 269 -11.31 8.42 15.40
CA GLY A 269 -12.63 7.81 15.16
C GLY A 269 -12.69 6.73 14.08
N TYR A 270 -11.55 6.31 13.54
CA TYR A 270 -11.50 5.20 12.57
C TYR A 270 -11.73 3.85 13.25
N ASP A 271 -12.41 2.96 12.55
CA ASP A 271 -12.27 1.52 12.78
C ASP A 271 -11.06 1.04 11.97
N VAL A 272 -10.03 0.57 12.66
CA VAL A 272 -8.75 0.16 12.05
C VAL A 272 -8.62 -1.35 12.09
N TYR A 273 -8.36 -1.94 10.94
CA TYR A 273 -8.21 -3.36 10.69
C TYR A 273 -6.85 -3.65 10.05
N GLU A 274 -6.32 -4.83 10.32
CA GLU A 274 -5.10 -5.35 9.71
C GLU A 274 -5.41 -6.68 9.06
N LEU A 275 -5.14 -6.81 7.76
CA LEU A 275 -5.06 -8.09 7.06
C LEU A 275 -3.61 -8.55 7.15
N ASN A 276 -3.33 -9.44 8.10
CA ASN A 276 -1.98 -9.89 8.38
C ASN A 276 -1.68 -11.17 7.58
N LEU A 277 -0.99 -11.04 6.45
CA LEU A 277 -0.61 -12.17 5.61
C LEU A 277 0.74 -12.79 6.02
N ASP A 278 1.46 -12.13 6.93
CA ASP A 278 2.71 -12.59 7.54
C ASP A 278 2.41 -13.60 8.66
N ASP A 279 1.44 -13.30 9.52
CA ASP A 279 0.81 -14.27 10.44
C ASP A 279 -0.72 -14.30 10.27
N PRO A 280 -1.25 -15.18 9.38
CA PRO A 280 -2.68 -15.25 9.06
C PRO A 280 -3.61 -15.61 10.22
N ASN A 281 -3.07 -16.05 11.37
CA ASN A 281 -3.88 -16.22 12.58
C ASN A 281 -4.30 -14.89 13.21
N LYS A 282 -3.64 -13.78 12.88
CA LYS A 282 -3.88 -12.46 13.44
C LYS A 282 -4.67 -11.58 12.48
N GLY A 283 -5.43 -10.63 13.04
CA GLY A 283 -6.09 -9.60 12.26
C GLY A 283 -7.45 -10.02 11.68
N ILE A 284 -7.79 -9.55 10.48
CA ILE A 284 -9.09 -9.86 9.87
C ILE A 284 -9.08 -11.13 9.05
N ALA A 285 -10.20 -11.85 9.08
CA ALA A 285 -10.54 -12.88 8.13
C ALA A 285 -11.45 -12.32 7.02
N PHE A 286 -11.30 -12.84 5.80
CA PHE A 286 -12.20 -12.58 4.69
C PHE A 286 -12.38 -13.86 3.84
N ASN A 287 -13.62 -14.23 3.53
CA ASN A 287 -13.89 -15.34 2.63
C ASN A 287 -13.88 -14.84 1.18
N PRO A 288 -12.96 -15.31 0.33
CA PRO A 288 -12.92 -14.89 -1.06
C PRO A 288 -14.21 -15.22 -1.85
N LEU A 289 -15.02 -16.18 -1.41
CA LEU A 289 -16.28 -16.50 -2.10
C LEU A 289 -17.44 -15.60 -1.66
N GLN A 290 -17.26 -14.68 -0.72
CA GLN A 290 -18.35 -13.93 -0.10
C GLN A 290 -19.17 -13.10 -1.10
N LEU A 291 -18.53 -12.48 -2.09
CA LEU A 291 -19.27 -11.69 -3.10
C LEU A 291 -20.14 -12.58 -3.99
N ILE A 292 -19.67 -13.80 -4.27
CA ILE A 292 -20.40 -14.79 -5.07
C ILE A 292 -21.62 -15.28 -4.26
N ILE A 293 -21.41 -15.64 -2.99
CA ILE A 293 -22.47 -16.05 -2.07
C ILE A 293 -23.55 -14.99 -1.98
N ARG A 294 -23.15 -13.72 -1.79
CA ARG A 294 -24.09 -12.59 -1.73
C ARG A 294 -24.86 -12.41 -3.04
N SER A 295 -24.20 -12.50 -4.19
CA SER A 295 -24.88 -12.39 -5.49
C SER A 295 -25.91 -13.52 -5.67
N TRP A 296 -25.56 -14.73 -5.25
CA TRP A 296 -26.46 -15.89 -5.28
C TRP A 296 -27.66 -15.72 -4.34
N GLU A 297 -27.44 -15.25 -3.11
CA GLU A 297 -28.50 -14.91 -2.14
C GLU A 297 -29.47 -13.86 -2.67
N GLN A 298 -28.95 -12.88 -3.41
CA GLN A 298 -29.75 -11.85 -4.09
C GLN A 298 -30.54 -12.40 -5.30
N GLY A 299 -30.28 -13.66 -5.67
CA GLY A 299 -30.85 -14.34 -6.82
C GLY A 299 -30.24 -13.94 -8.16
N ASP A 300 -29.15 -13.17 -8.16
CA ASP A 300 -28.37 -12.81 -9.34
C ASP A 300 -27.36 -13.91 -9.66
N VAL A 301 -27.88 -14.99 -10.26
CA VAL A 301 -27.11 -16.19 -10.62
C VAL A 301 -26.09 -15.88 -11.72
N GLU A 302 -26.48 -15.09 -12.73
CA GLU A 302 -25.57 -14.69 -13.81
C GLU A 302 -24.43 -13.82 -13.27
N GLY A 303 -24.72 -12.84 -12.41
CA GLY A 303 -23.70 -12.05 -11.72
C GLY A 303 -22.80 -12.90 -10.83
N ALA A 304 -23.35 -13.92 -10.15
CA ALA A 304 -22.56 -14.86 -9.37
C ALA A 304 -21.59 -15.65 -10.26
N MET A 305 -22.03 -16.15 -11.42
CA MET A 305 -21.17 -16.85 -12.38
C MET A 305 -20.06 -15.94 -12.93
N GLN A 306 -20.36 -14.67 -13.23
CA GLN A 306 -19.35 -13.70 -13.67
C GLN A 306 -18.30 -13.46 -12.57
N LEU A 307 -18.72 -13.40 -11.30
CA LEU A 307 -17.81 -13.28 -10.16
C LEU A 307 -16.97 -14.54 -9.95
N VAL A 308 -17.55 -15.73 -10.11
CA VAL A 308 -16.83 -17.02 -10.11
C VAL A 308 -15.75 -17.00 -11.18
N ASN A 309 -16.11 -16.66 -12.41
CA ASN A 309 -15.15 -16.60 -13.50
C ASN A 309 -14.04 -15.55 -13.25
N SER A 310 -14.38 -14.40 -12.68
CA SER A 310 -13.40 -13.36 -12.36
C SER A 310 -12.41 -13.80 -11.28
N ILE A 311 -12.84 -14.52 -10.25
CA ILE A 311 -11.95 -14.96 -9.18
C ILE A 311 -11.07 -16.12 -9.64
N THR A 312 -11.61 -17.10 -10.36
CA THR A 312 -10.82 -18.24 -10.86
C THR A 312 -9.86 -17.82 -11.95
N TYR A 313 -10.25 -16.87 -12.82
CA TYR A 313 -9.32 -16.24 -13.75
C TYR A 313 -8.14 -15.59 -13.02
N SER A 314 -8.32 -15.02 -11.82
CA SER A 314 -7.18 -14.49 -11.02
C SER A 314 -6.23 -15.54 -10.47
N LEU A 315 -6.68 -16.79 -10.33
CA LEU A 315 -5.88 -17.92 -9.85
C LEU A 315 -5.14 -18.64 -10.99
N TYR A 316 -5.79 -18.78 -12.16
CA TYR A 316 -5.32 -19.64 -13.25
C TYR A 316 -4.82 -18.89 -14.48
N PHE A 317 -5.13 -17.60 -14.64
CA PHE A 317 -4.65 -16.84 -15.79
C PHE A 317 -3.13 -16.64 -15.73
N ASP A 318 -2.47 -16.99 -16.83
CA ASP A 318 -1.05 -16.74 -17.03
C ASP A 318 -0.81 -16.30 -18.47
N LYS A 319 -0.34 -15.05 -18.64
CA LYS A 319 0.00 -14.46 -19.95
C LYS A 319 1.12 -15.25 -20.66
N GLN A 320 1.95 -15.99 -19.92
CA GLN A 320 3.11 -16.73 -20.44
C GLN A 320 2.86 -18.23 -20.61
N ALA A 321 1.63 -18.71 -20.39
CA ALA A 321 1.29 -20.15 -20.39
C ALA A 321 1.57 -20.87 -21.72
N GLY A 322 1.62 -20.16 -22.85
CA GLY A 322 1.91 -20.75 -24.16
C GLY A 322 1.04 -21.98 -24.47
N GLN A 323 1.69 -23.13 -24.74
CA GLN A 323 1.01 -24.39 -25.03
C GLN A 323 0.25 -24.99 -23.83
N ASN A 324 0.59 -24.60 -22.60
CA ASN A 324 -0.08 -25.09 -21.38
C ASN A 324 -1.39 -24.36 -21.08
N LYS A 325 -1.76 -23.37 -21.90
CA LYS A 325 -2.97 -22.56 -21.70
C LYS A 325 -4.24 -23.42 -21.54
N TRP A 326 -4.38 -24.50 -22.31
CA TRP A 326 -5.56 -25.37 -22.22
C TRP A 326 -5.70 -26.05 -20.85
N VAL A 327 -4.59 -26.35 -20.16
CA VAL A 327 -4.62 -26.93 -18.80
C VAL A 327 -5.12 -25.90 -17.80
N ASN A 328 -4.65 -24.66 -17.92
CA ASN A 328 -5.09 -23.55 -17.07
C ASN A 328 -6.57 -23.21 -17.31
N ASP A 329 -7.00 -23.16 -18.57
CA ASP A 329 -8.40 -22.91 -18.94
C ASP A 329 -9.31 -24.06 -18.44
N GLY A 330 -8.83 -25.32 -18.54
CA GLY A 330 -9.50 -26.50 -18.00
C GLY A 330 -9.60 -26.48 -16.47
N ALA A 331 -8.53 -26.11 -15.77
CA ALA A 331 -8.50 -25.98 -14.32
C ALA A 331 -9.42 -24.87 -13.81
N GLN A 332 -9.45 -23.72 -14.51
CA GLN A 332 -10.39 -22.64 -14.24
C GLN A 332 -11.84 -23.13 -14.36
N SER A 333 -12.18 -23.81 -15.45
CA SER A 333 -13.53 -24.33 -15.71
C SER A 333 -13.93 -25.41 -14.69
N ALA A 334 -12.99 -26.28 -14.30
CA ALA A 334 -13.19 -27.27 -13.25
C ALA A 334 -13.55 -26.61 -11.91
N VAL A 335 -12.77 -25.61 -11.48
CA VAL A 335 -13.02 -24.89 -10.23
C VAL A 335 -14.30 -24.06 -10.29
N ASN A 336 -14.64 -23.47 -11.45
CA ASN A 336 -15.95 -22.83 -11.64
C ASN A 336 -17.08 -23.80 -11.33
N GLY A 337 -17.05 -25.00 -11.95
CA GLY A 337 -18.03 -26.05 -11.73
C GLY A 337 -18.11 -26.48 -10.27
N MET A 338 -16.97 -26.66 -9.60
CA MET A 338 -16.90 -27.00 -8.16
C MET A 338 -17.50 -25.92 -7.27
N ILE A 339 -17.17 -24.64 -7.50
CA ILE A 339 -17.72 -23.52 -6.72
C ILE A 339 -19.25 -23.47 -6.87
N ILE A 340 -19.75 -23.59 -8.10
CA ILE A 340 -21.19 -23.53 -8.37
C ILE A 340 -21.90 -24.74 -7.75
N ALA A 341 -21.37 -25.95 -7.89
CA ALA A 341 -21.92 -27.15 -7.25
C ALA A 341 -21.98 -27.01 -5.72
N LEU A 342 -20.93 -26.46 -5.11
CA LEU A 342 -20.88 -26.23 -3.67
C LEU A 342 -21.94 -25.20 -3.23
N ILE A 343 -22.10 -24.12 -3.98
CA ILE A 343 -23.14 -23.11 -3.72
C ILE A 343 -24.53 -23.73 -3.86
N GLU A 344 -24.81 -24.46 -4.95
CA GLU A 344 -26.10 -25.13 -5.17
C GLU A 344 -26.43 -26.09 -4.02
N TYR A 345 -25.43 -26.84 -3.54
CA TYR A 345 -25.58 -27.76 -2.42
C TYR A 345 -25.87 -27.03 -1.09
N CYS A 346 -25.04 -26.04 -0.73
CA CYS A 346 -25.09 -25.33 0.56
C CYS A 346 -26.20 -24.26 0.64
N MET A 347 -26.75 -23.83 -0.49
CA MET A 347 -27.85 -22.85 -0.56
C MET A 347 -29.22 -23.49 -0.76
N ASN A 348 -29.30 -24.80 -0.99
CA ASN A 348 -30.57 -25.50 -1.19
C ASN A 348 -31.27 -25.75 0.16
N PRO A 349 -32.46 -25.17 0.40
CA PRO A 349 -33.16 -25.35 1.67
C PRO A 349 -33.50 -26.81 2.00
N LYS A 350 -33.60 -27.69 1.00
CA LYS A 350 -33.82 -29.14 1.21
C LYS A 350 -32.64 -29.79 1.96
N ASN A 351 -31.44 -29.25 1.80
CA ASN A 351 -30.23 -29.78 2.39
C ASN A 351 -29.97 -29.23 3.79
N PHE A 352 -30.68 -28.19 4.25
CA PHE A 352 -30.47 -27.56 5.58
C PHE A 352 -30.74 -28.49 6.77
N ARG A 353 -31.35 -29.66 6.55
CA ARG A 353 -31.40 -30.72 7.57
C ARG A 353 -30.00 -31.23 7.91
N ASP A 354 -29.10 -31.22 6.94
CA ASP A 354 -27.68 -31.39 7.16
C ASP A 354 -27.07 -30.10 7.69
N LYS A 355 -26.58 -30.16 8.93
CA LYS A 355 -25.89 -29.03 9.58
C LYS A 355 -24.61 -28.62 8.84
N LYS A 356 -24.13 -29.44 7.90
CA LYS A 356 -22.96 -29.18 7.04
C LYS A 356 -23.30 -28.70 5.62
N ALA A 357 -24.58 -28.39 5.35
CA ALA A 357 -25.03 -27.86 4.07
C ALA A 357 -25.63 -26.45 4.23
N HIS A 358 -24.81 -25.53 4.72
CA HIS A 358 -25.18 -24.13 4.96
C HIS A 358 -24.17 -23.15 4.35
N PRO A 359 -24.51 -21.86 4.17
CA PRO A 359 -23.67 -20.88 3.48
C PRO A 359 -22.26 -20.72 4.06
N GLU A 360 -22.07 -20.93 5.36
CA GLU A 360 -20.77 -20.84 6.04
C GLU A 360 -19.75 -21.90 5.60
N TYR A 361 -20.22 -22.97 4.94
CA TYR A 361 -19.36 -24.04 4.39
C TYR A 361 -18.88 -23.73 2.96
N ILE A 362 -19.35 -22.64 2.34
CA ILE A 362 -18.93 -22.24 1.00
C ILE A 362 -17.58 -21.51 1.11
N THR A 363 -16.48 -22.28 1.07
CA THR A 363 -15.12 -21.77 1.23
C THR A 363 -14.16 -22.43 0.25
N PHE A 364 -13.05 -21.77 -0.09
CA PHE A 364 -12.01 -22.39 -0.93
C PHE A 364 -11.36 -23.61 -0.26
N VAL A 365 -11.36 -23.67 1.08
CA VAL A 365 -10.91 -24.84 1.84
C VAL A 365 -11.72 -26.07 1.44
N ASN A 366 -13.05 -25.94 1.39
CA ASN A 366 -13.92 -27.05 1.01
C ASN A 366 -13.87 -27.37 -0.49
N ILE A 367 -13.53 -26.41 -1.34
CA ILE A 367 -13.27 -26.69 -2.77
C ILE A 367 -11.96 -27.48 -2.95
N ALA A 368 -10.91 -27.12 -2.21
CA ALA A 368 -9.66 -27.87 -2.22
C ALA A 368 -9.85 -29.27 -1.62
N ASP A 369 -10.62 -29.39 -0.54
CA ASP A 369 -10.97 -30.67 0.08
C ASP A 369 -11.78 -31.57 -0.87
N LEU A 370 -12.76 -31.00 -1.60
CA LEU A 370 -13.53 -31.72 -2.62
C LEU A 370 -12.63 -32.38 -3.67
N VAL A 371 -11.68 -31.63 -4.24
CA VAL A 371 -10.79 -32.15 -5.29
C VAL A 371 -9.78 -33.15 -4.72
N ASN A 372 -9.32 -32.96 -3.48
CA ASN A 372 -8.39 -33.87 -2.84
C ASN A 372 -9.05 -35.20 -2.46
N GLN A 373 -10.28 -35.16 -1.94
CA GLN A 373 -10.99 -36.37 -1.53
C GLN A 373 -11.63 -37.10 -2.70
N LEU A 374 -12.28 -36.42 -3.64
CA LEU A 374 -13.00 -37.09 -4.73
C LEU A 374 -12.19 -37.16 -6.03
N GLY A 375 -11.26 -36.22 -6.26
CA GLY A 375 -10.49 -36.16 -7.50
C GLY A 375 -9.37 -37.18 -7.57
N GLN A 376 -8.93 -37.75 -6.43
CA GLN A 376 -7.90 -38.78 -6.35
C GLN A 376 -8.44 -40.22 -6.40
N ILE A 377 -9.77 -40.39 -6.33
CA ILE A 377 -10.39 -41.70 -6.25
C ILE A 377 -10.86 -42.10 -7.64
N ASP A 378 -10.31 -43.22 -8.10
CA ASP A 378 -10.77 -43.91 -9.28
C ASP A 378 -11.37 -45.27 -8.90
N TYR A 379 -12.38 -45.71 -9.63
CA TYR A 379 -12.99 -47.02 -9.51
C TYR A 379 -13.26 -47.62 -10.89
N THR A 380 -13.47 -48.93 -10.95
CA THR A 380 -13.86 -49.64 -12.17
C THR A 380 -15.20 -50.31 -11.94
N ASN A 381 -16.02 -50.40 -12.98
CA ASN A 381 -17.22 -51.22 -12.92
C ASN A 381 -16.80 -52.68 -13.18
N PRO A 382 -17.15 -53.66 -12.33
CA PRO A 382 -16.82 -55.06 -12.58
C PRO A 382 -17.36 -55.60 -13.92
N SER A 383 -18.43 -55.00 -14.43
CA SER A 383 -19.01 -55.32 -15.74
C SER A 383 -18.22 -54.71 -16.92
N ASP A 384 -17.43 -53.66 -16.67
CA ASP A 384 -16.51 -53.03 -17.64
C ASP A 384 -15.16 -52.72 -16.97
N PRO A 385 -14.31 -53.74 -16.75
CA PRO A 385 -13.07 -53.61 -16.00
C PRO A 385 -11.99 -52.81 -16.74
N TYR A 386 -12.19 -52.49 -18.02
CA TYR A 386 -11.21 -51.76 -18.83
C TYR A 386 -11.37 -50.24 -18.72
N THR A 387 -12.52 -49.76 -18.25
CA THR A 387 -12.81 -48.34 -18.11
C THR A 387 -12.62 -47.90 -16.66
N GLN A 388 -11.71 -46.94 -16.46
CA GLN A 388 -11.46 -46.34 -15.16
C GLN A 388 -12.32 -45.06 -15.01
N HIS A 389 -13.10 -45.00 -13.95
CA HIS A 389 -14.00 -43.90 -13.63
C HIS A 389 -13.46 -43.10 -12.45
N ASN A 390 -13.37 -41.78 -12.61
CA ASN A 390 -12.97 -40.89 -11.52
C ASN A 390 -14.20 -40.39 -10.76
N VAL A 391 -14.22 -40.54 -9.44
CA VAL A 391 -15.40 -40.26 -8.60
C VAL A 391 -15.91 -38.83 -8.76
N LEU A 392 -15.02 -37.82 -8.71
CA LEU A 392 -15.42 -36.42 -8.89
C LEU A 392 -16.03 -36.17 -10.27
N SER A 393 -15.43 -36.74 -11.31
CA SER A 393 -15.90 -36.58 -12.68
C SER A 393 -17.27 -37.22 -12.88
N GLU A 394 -17.48 -38.40 -12.31
CA GLU A 394 -18.77 -39.10 -12.31
C GLU A 394 -19.85 -38.34 -11.55
N TYR A 395 -19.52 -37.69 -10.42
CA TYR A 395 -20.46 -36.80 -9.75
C TYR A 395 -21.01 -35.72 -10.69
N PHE A 396 -20.13 -35.02 -11.41
CA PHE A 396 -20.57 -34.00 -12.38
C PHE A 396 -21.34 -34.60 -13.57
N LYS A 397 -21.06 -35.83 -13.99
CA LYS A 397 -21.84 -36.53 -15.03
C LYS A 397 -23.26 -36.87 -14.58
N HIS A 398 -23.46 -37.15 -13.29
CA HIS A 398 -24.76 -37.51 -12.72
C HIS A 398 -25.61 -36.32 -12.28
N LEU A 399 -25.07 -35.09 -12.31
CA LEU A 399 -25.88 -33.87 -12.13
C LEU A 399 -27.00 -33.77 -13.17
N GLU A 400 -28.12 -33.15 -12.77
CA GLU A 400 -29.30 -32.97 -13.62
C GLU A 400 -28.96 -32.29 -14.96
N GLN A 401 -29.70 -32.66 -16.00
CA GLN A 401 -29.54 -32.03 -17.31
C GLN A 401 -29.85 -30.53 -17.22
N GLY A 402 -28.93 -29.70 -17.72
CA GLY A 402 -29.05 -28.24 -17.62
C GLY A 402 -28.42 -27.62 -16.37
N SER A 403 -27.85 -28.41 -15.45
CA SER A 403 -27.05 -27.89 -14.34
C SER A 403 -25.90 -27.01 -14.86
N ILE A 404 -25.75 -25.84 -14.25
CA ILE A 404 -24.68 -24.89 -14.58
C ILE A 404 -23.33 -25.49 -14.21
N ALA A 405 -23.24 -26.09 -13.02
CA ALA A 405 -22.03 -26.74 -12.53
C ALA A 405 -21.55 -27.86 -13.48
N LYS A 406 -22.48 -28.68 -13.98
CA LYS A 406 -22.19 -29.73 -14.97
C LYS A 406 -21.63 -29.15 -16.27
N LYS A 407 -22.20 -28.05 -16.75
CA LYS A 407 -21.77 -27.39 -17.99
C LYS A 407 -20.37 -26.80 -17.86
N GLU A 408 -20.09 -26.09 -16.77
CA GLU A 408 -18.77 -25.49 -16.50
C GLU A 408 -17.68 -26.56 -16.32
N PHE A 409 -17.99 -27.66 -15.60
CA PHE A 409 -17.06 -28.78 -15.43
C PHE A 409 -16.86 -29.61 -16.71
N GLY A 410 -17.73 -29.45 -17.72
CA GLY A 410 -17.80 -30.30 -18.90
C GLY A 410 -16.48 -30.44 -19.67
N SER A 411 -15.68 -29.38 -19.79
CA SER A 411 -14.38 -29.43 -20.47
C SER A 411 -13.41 -30.46 -19.87
N THR A 412 -13.48 -30.64 -18.55
CA THR A 412 -12.68 -31.61 -17.81
C THR A 412 -13.21 -33.03 -18.02
N ASN A 413 -14.53 -33.20 -18.10
CA ASN A 413 -15.18 -34.49 -18.38
C ASN A 413 -14.95 -35.00 -19.80
N PHE A 414 -14.82 -34.12 -20.79
CA PHE A 414 -14.48 -34.49 -22.17
C PHE A 414 -13.00 -34.78 -22.39
N SER A 415 -12.15 -34.47 -21.40
CA SER A 415 -10.70 -34.73 -21.48
C SER A 415 -10.40 -36.19 -21.12
N GLY A 416 -9.50 -36.81 -21.90
CA GLY A 416 -8.99 -38.16 -21.59
C GLY A 416 -8.20 -38.19 -20.27
N ASP A 417 -7.94 -39.37 -19.71
CA ASP A 417 -7.49 -39.51 -18.31
C ASP A 417 -6.15 -38.81 -18.03
N LYS A 418 -5.19 -38.89 -18.95
CA LYS A 418 -3.90 -38.16 -18.84
C LYS A 418 -4.10 -36.63 -18.80
N ALA A 419 -5.04 -36.11 -19.58
CA ALA A 419 -5.33 -34.69 -19.62
C ALA A 419 -6.06 -34.23 -18.34
N ARG A 420 -7.00 -35.06 -17.85
CA ARG A 420 -7.72 -34.83 -16.59
C ARG A 420 -6.78 -34.79 -15.39
N GLY A 421 -5.82 -35.72 -15.31
CA GLY A 421 -4.80 -35.72 -14.26
C GLY A 421 -3.97 -34.43 -14.23
N SER A 422 -3.57 -33.91 -15.40
CA SER A 422 -2.88 -32.61 -15.51
C SER A 422 -3.75 -31.43 -15.05
N ILE A 423 -5.03 -31.45 -15.37
CA ILE A 423 -6.00 -30.43 -14.92
C ILE A 423 -6.13 -30.46 -13.40
N PHE A 424 -6.40 -31.63 -12.79
CA PHE A 424 -6.57 -31.74 -11.34
C PHE A 424 -5.30 -31.40 -10.57
N SER A 425 -4.13 -31.81 -11.07
CA SER A 425 -2.84 -31.41 -10.50
C SER A 425 -2.68 -29.88 -10.47
N THR A 426 -3.04 -29.21 -11.56
CA THR A 426 -3.03 -27.74 -11.65
C THR A 426 -4.04 -27.10 -10.69
N VAL A 427 -5.23 -27.70 -10.54
CA VAL A 427 -6.23 -27.24 -9.57
C VAL A 427 -5.69 -27.28 -8.14
N VAL A 428 -5.18 -28.44 -7.71
CA VAL A 428 -4.60 -28.65 -6.37
C VAL A 428 -3.46 -27.66 -6.12
N GLN A 429 -2.52 -27.54 -7.07
CA GLN A 429 -1.37 -26.65 -6.93
C GLN A 429 -1.77 -25.18 -6.67
N LYS A 430 -2.83 -24.68 -7.33
CA LYS A 430 -3.28 -23.30 -7.16
C LYS A 430 -4.17 -23.09 -5.93
N LEU A 431 -4.84 -24.13 -5.44
CA LEU A 431 -5.68 -24.07 -4.26
C LEU A 431 -4.92 -24.38 -2.95
N ASP A 432 -3.70 -24.90 -3.02
CA ASP A 432 -2.88 -25.27 -1.86
C ASP A 432 -2.67 -24.12 -0.86
N ILE A 433 -2.59 -22.88 -1.34
CA ILE A 433 -2.53 -21.71 -0.47
C ILE A 433 -3.70 -21.63 0.54
N PHE A 434 -4.87 -22.14 0.18
CA PHE A 434 -6.06 -22.14 1.03
C PHE A 434 -6.12 -23.35 1.97
N THR A 435 -5.32 -24.40 1.75
CA THR A 435 -5.30 -25.61 2.61
C THR A 435 -4.35 -25.45 3.80
N LEU A 436 -3.40 -24.52 3.74
CA LEU A 436 -2.52 -24.18 4.86
C LEU A 436 -3.36 -23.76 6.09
N PRO A 437 -3.20 -24.39 7.27
CA PRO A 437 -4.14 -24.22 8.38
C PRO A 437 -4.42 -22.77 8.80
N LYS A 438 -3.40 -21.91 8.78
CA LYS A 438 -3.56 -20.48 9.11
C LYS A 438 -4.38 -19.74 8.03
N ASN A 439 -4.10 -19.99 6.76
CA ASN A 439 -4.81 -19.39 5.63
C ASN A 439 -6.24 -19.92 5.54
N SER A 440 -6.46 -21.21 5.79
CA SER A 440 -7.80 -21.81 5.86
C SER A 440 -8.66 -21.05 6.86
N ARG A 441 -8.19 -20.88 8.11
CA ARG A 441 -8.91 -20.12 9.13
C ARG A 441 -9.22 -18.68 8.70
N MET A 442 -8.23 -17.98 8.14
CA MET A 442 -8.40 -16.60 7.66
C MET A 442 -9.38 -16.47 6.50
N THR A 443 -9.52 -17.51 5.66
CA THR A 443 -10.36 -17.49 4.46
C THR A 443 -11.71 -18.19 4.63
N SER A 444 -11.99 -18.75 5.81
CA SER A 444 -13.27 -19.43 6.10
C SER A 444 -14.39 -18.51 6.61
N MET A 445 -14.12 -17.24 6.92
CA MET A 445 -15.15 -16.32 7.41
C MET A 445 -14.86 -14.86 7.07
N ASN A 446 -15.81 -13.96 7.36
CA ASN A 446 -15.63 -12.51 7.20
C ASN A 446 -15.70 -11.78 8.54
N THR A 447 -14.66 -11.01 8.83
CA THR A 447 -14.63 -10.08 9.97
C THR A 447 -15.09 -8.68 9.59
N LEU A 448 -14.97 -8.31 8.31
CA LEU A 448 -15.28 -6.99 7.77
C LEU A 448 -16.14 -7.12 6.51
N GLU A 449 -17.28 -6.41 6.49
CA GLU A 449 -18.06 -6.26 5.28
C GLU A 449 -17.37 -5.26 4.33
N MET A 450 -16.80 -5.72 3.22
CA MET A 450 -16.05 -4.89 2.27
C MET A 450 -16.84 -3.68 1.76
N LYS A 451 -18.14 -3.86 1.53
CA LYS A 451 -19.07 -2.80 1.13
C LYS A 451 -19.02 -1.59 2.07
N SER A 452 -18.87 -1.82 3.37
CA SER A 452 -18.91 -0.77 4.40
C SER A 452 -17.78 0.25 4.28
N ILE A 453 -16.67 -0.11 3.63
CA ILE A 453 -15.51 0.77 3.41
C ILE A 453 -15.89 2.01 2.59
N GLY A 454 -16.73 1.86 1.55
CA GLY A 454 -17.21 2.98 0.73
C GLY A 454 -18.69 3.34 0.95
N PHE A 455 -19.50 2.41 1.47
CA PHE A 455 -20.93 2.56 1.72
C PHE A 455 -21.24 2.18 3.17
N PRO A 456 -20.94 3.05 4.16
CA PRO A 456 -21.02 2.70 5.57
C PRO A 456 -22.46 2.61 6.11
N LYS A 457 -23.44 2.98 5.28
CA LYS A 457 -24.86 3.07 5.63
C LYS A 457 -25.68 2.44 4.52
N TYR A 458 -26.32 1.32 4.83
CA TYR A 458 -27.16 0.61 3.88
C TYR A 458 -28.23 -0.21 4.59
N LEU A 459 -29.26 -0.56 3.84
CA LEU A 459 -30.26 -1.53 4.25
C LEU A 459 -30.57 -2.47 3.09
N GLU A 460 -30.99 -3.67 3.44
CA GLU A 460 -31.36 -4.72 2.51
C GLU A 460 -32.53 -5.52 3.06
N PHE A 461 -33.40 -5.98 2.17
CA PHE A 461 -34.55 -6.82 2.52
C PHE A 461 -35.08 -7.53 1.29
N GLN A 462 -35.86 -8.58 1.52
CA GLN A 462 -36.50 -9.38 0.50
C GLN A 462 -38.02 -9.14 0.51
N LEU A 463 -38.58 -8.67 -0.59
CA LEU A 463 -40.04 -8.59 -0.77
C LEU A 463 -40.59 -9.94 -1.22
N LEU A 464 -41.73 -10.34 -0.64
CA LEU A 464 -42.39 -11.61 -0.98
C LEU A 464 -43.53 -11.44 -1.99
N ASP A 465 -44.00 -10.20 -2.20
CA ASP A 465 -45.07 -9.91 -3.16
C ASP A 465 -44.50 -9.75 -4.56
N GLN A 466 -44.73 -10.75 -5.41
CA GLN A 466 -44.23 -10.79 -6.79
C GLN A 466 -44.74 -9.62 -7.65
N ARG A 467 -45.86 -9.00 -7.29
CA ARG A 467 -46.41 -7.83 -8.01
C ARG A 467 -45.54 -6.58 -7.87
N LEU A 468 -44.63 -6.57 -6.91
CA LEU A 468 -43.67 -5.48 -6.70
C LEU A 468 -42.35 -5.70 -7.44
N TYR A 469 -42.15 -6.84 -8.10
CA TYR A 469 -40.88 -7.14 -8.74
C TYR A 469 -40.71 -6.28 -9.99
N GLY A 470 -39.57 -5.60 -10.13
CA GLY A 470 -39.34 -4.62 -11.19
C GLY A 470 -40.00 -3.25 -10.99
N GLU A 471 -40.87 -3.10 -9.98
CA GLU A 471 -41.55 -1.84 -9.66
C GLU A 471 -40.68 -0.89 -8.84
N LEU A 472 -41.05 0.39 -8.84
CA LEU A 472 -40.40 1.40 -8.01
C LEU A 472 -41.05 1.47 -6.63
N ILE A 473 -40.22 1.36 -5.60
CA ILE A 473 -40.61 1.60 -4.21
C ILE A 473 -39.90 2.84 -3.65
N LYS A 474 -40.50 3.44 -2.63
CA LYS A 474 -39.98 4.61 -1.92
C LYS A 474 -39.50 4.22 -0.54
N ILE A 475 -38.25 4.56 -0.24
CA ILE A 475 -37.68 4.47 1.11
C ILE A 475 -37.55 5.88 1.66
N ASN A 476 -38.39 6.22 2.63
CA ASN A 476 -38.40 7.52 3.28
C ASN A 476 -37.68 7.45 4.63
N PHE A 477 -36.64 8.26 4.78
CA PHE A 477 -35.93 8.44 6.04
C PHE A 477 -36.52 9.63 6.81
N ARG A 478 -36.79 9.43 8.10
CA ARG A 478 -37.32 10.47 8.99
C ARG A 478 -36.53 10.58 10.29
N ASP A 479 -36.50 11.78 10.85
CA ASP A 479 -35.90 12.01 12.15
C ASP A 479 -36.78 11.50 13.31
N ASN A 480 -36.30 11.67 14.54
CA ASN A 480 -36.99 11.30 15.77
C ASN A 480 -38.25 12.16 16.04
N HIS A 481 -38.45 13.25 15.31
CA HIS A 481 -39.64 14.11 15.34
C HIS A 481 -40.57 13.85 14.14
N ASN A 482 -40.35 12.75 13.42
CA ASN A 482 -41.11 12.33 12.24
C ASN A 482 -41.02 13.30 11.03
N LYS A 483 -40.03 14.21 11.03
CA LYS A 483 -39.74 15.08 9.89
C LYS A 483 -39.01 14.29 8.82
N LYS A 484 -39.48 14.42 7.58
CA LYS A 484 -38.88 13.77 6.40
C LYS A 484 -37.49 14.35 6.10
N LEU A 485 -36.48 13.49 6.03
CA LEU A 485 -35.08 13.85 5.76
C LEU A 485 -34.72 13.62 4.28
N LYS A 486 -35.01 12.43 3.76
CA LYS A 486 -34.70 12.03 2.39
C LYS A 486 -35.64 10.94 1.90
N THR A 487 -35.91 10.90 0.60
CA THR A 487 -36.53 9.76 -0.08
C THR A 487 -35.55 9.20 -1.09
N ASN A 488 -35.40 7.88 -1.07
CA ASN A 488 -34.74 7.15 -2.13
C ASN A 488 -35.80 6.36 -2.89
N GLU A 489 -35.82 6.49 -4.21
CA GLU A 489 -36.64 5.66 -5.10
C GLU A 489 -35.78 4.54 -5.64
N ILE A 490 -36.25 3.30 -5.51
CA ILE A 490 -35.47 2.11 -5.82
C ILE A 490 -36.33 1.16 -6.62
N ARG A 491 -35.77 0.64 -7.71
CA ARG A 491 -36.39 -0.43 -8.47
C ARG A 491 -36.11 -1.76 -7.77
N VAL A 492 -37.16 -2.49 -7.45
CA VAL A 492 -37.06 -3.83 -6.86
C VAL A 492 -36.46 -4.78 -7.89
N SER A 493 -35.57 -5.68 -7.46
CA SER A 493 -35.02 -6.68 -8.37
C SER A 493 -36.11 -7.61 -8.92
N GLN A 494 -35.81 -8.32 -10.01
CA GLN A 494 -36.73 -9.30 -10.60
C GLN A 494 -37.07 -10.46 -9.66
N LYS A 495 -36.33 -10.61 -8.56
CA LYS A 495 -36.56 -11.62 -7.54
C LYS A 495 -37.03 -11.03 -6.21
N GLY A 496 -37.37 -9.74 -6.14
CA GLY A 496 -37.89 -9.09 -4.93
C GLY A 496 -36.84 -8.53 -3.97
N PHE A 497 -35.55 -8.74 -4.25
CA PHE A 497 -34.47 -8.22 -3.42
C PHE A 497 -34.36 -6.70 -3.59
N VAL A 498 -34.16 -6.01 -2.47
CA VAL A 498 -33.96 -4.56 -2.42
C VAL A 498 -32.70 -4.26 -1.63
N GLU A 499 -31.85 -3.43 -2.20
CA GLU A 499 -30.66 -2.91 -1.55
C GLU A 499 -30.61 -1.39 -1.71
N ASN A 500 -30.42 -0.68 -0.59
CA ASN A 500 -30.30 0.76 -0.59
C ASN A 500 -29.07 1.22 0.16
N ASN A 501 -28.18 1.93 -0.53
CA ASN A 501 -27.12 2.72 0.09
C ASN A 501 -27.64 4.14 0.29
N PHE A 502 -27.39 4.71 1.47
CA PHE A 502 -27.90 6.04 1.80
C PHE A 502 -26.88 6.87 2.59
N ASP A 503 -26.95 8.18 2.41
CA ASP A 503 -26.10 9.14 3.12
C ASP A 503 -27.00 10.09 3.93
N VAL A 504 -27.59 9.55 4.99
CA VAL A 504 -28.48 10.28 5.90
C VAL A 504 -28.00 10.06 7.32
N ASN A 505 -27.99 11.13 8.11
CA ASN A 505 -27.65 11.04 9.54
C ASN A 505 -28.91 10.70 10.33
N LEU A 506 -28.94 9.51 10.92
CA LEU A 506 -30.06 8.99 11.70
C LEU A 506 -29.68 8.92 13.18
N LYS A 507 -30.67 9.12 14.05
CA LYS A 507 -30.50 9.02 15.51
C LYS A 507 -31.39 7.90 16.05
N THR A 508 -31.11 7.46 17.27
CA THR A 508 -32.05 6.58 17.98
C THR A 508 -33.42 7.24 18.08
N GLY A 509 -34.46 6.51 17.69
CA GLY A 509 -35.82 7.01 17.54
C GLY A 509 -36.20 7.49 16.14
N SER A 510 -35.25 7.60 15.19
CA SER A 510 -35.54 7.84 13.77
C SER A 510 -36.40 6.73 13.16
N PHE A 511 -37.06 7.05 12.03
CA PHE A 511 -37.92 6.12 11.32
C PHE A 511 -37.45 5.89 9.88
N VAL A 512 -37.66 4.67 9.39
CA VAL A 512 -37.55 4.30 7.98
C VAL A 512 -38.93 3.81 7.54
N GLU A 513 -39.47 4.43 6.49
CA GLU A 513 -40.76 4.03 5.92
C GLU A 513 -40.54 3.47 4.52
N ILE A 514 -40.99 2.24 4.30
CA ILE A 514 -41.02 1.61 2.99
C ILE A 514 -42.43 1.75 2.47
N GLU A 515 -42.53 2.29 1.27
CA GLU A 515 -43.79 2.59 0.61
C GLU A 515 -43.77 2.01 -0.80
N ALA A 516 -44.84 1.29 -1.14
CA ALA A 516 -45.03 0.68 -2.44
C ALA A 516 -46.45 0.94 -2.94
N ILE A 517 -46.63 0.96 -4.26
CA ILE A 517 -47.94 1.11 -4.89
C ILE A 517 -48.28 -0.21 -5.56
N VAL A 518 -49.43 -0.79 -5.22
CA VAL A 518 -49.95 -2.00 -5.86
C VAL A 518 -51.35 -1.69 -6.39
N GLY A 519 -51.47 -1.61 -7.72
CA GLY A 519 -52.67 -1.10 -8.38
C GLY A 519 -52.93 0.36 -7.98
N HIS A 520 -54.04 0.63 -7.31
CA HIS A 520 -54.39 1.96 -6.77
C HIS A 520 -54.13 2.11 -5.26
N LYS A 521 -53.67 1.04 -4.59
CA LYS A 521 -53.47 1.04 -3.14
C LYS A 521 -52.01 1.37 -2.82
N ARG A 522 -51.82 2.32 -1.91
CA ARG A 522 -50.53 2.68 -1.33
C ARG A 522 -50.32 1.85 -0.07
N LEU A 523 -49.34 0.96 -0.10
CA LEU A 523 -48.96 0.10 1.02
C LEU A 523 -47.76 0.70 1.74
N LYS A 524 -47.71 0.56 3.07
CA LYS A 524 -46.63 1.14 3.88
C LYS A 524 -46.22 0.25 5.04
N ASN A 525 -44.91 0.09 5.23
CA ASN A 525 -44.31 -0.41 6.46
C ASN A 525 -43.44 0.66 7.10
N THR A 526 -43.54 0.82 8.42
CA THR A 526 -42.76 1.82 9.17
C THR A 526 -41.91 1.12 10.21
N PHE A 527 -40.63 1.45 10.24
CA PHE A 527 -39.65 0.89 11.15
C PHE A 527 -39.07 1.98 12.03
N LYS A 528 -39.09 1.76 13.35
CA LYS A 528 -38.41 2.62 14.32
C LYS A 528 -37.04 2.05 14.64
N LEU A 529 -36.03 2.90 14.59
CA LEU A 529 -34.63 2.54 14.75
C LEU A 529 -34.15 2.77 16.18
N LYS A 530 -33.39 1.82 16.71
CA LYS A 530 -32.59 1.96 17.92
C LYS A 530 -31.13 1.69 17.55
N ILE A 531 -30.38 2.76 17.43
CA ILE A 531 -28.99 2.73 16.97
C ILE A 531 -28.10 2.69 18.20
N ASN A 532 -27.34 1.60 18.37
CA ASN A 532 -26.32 1.52 19.41
C ASN A 532 -24.93 1.77 18.80
N PRO A 533 -24.38 2.99 18.92
CA PRO A 533 -23.12 3.35 18.28
C PRO A 533 -21.89 2.59 18.85
N LYS A 534 -22.01 1.97 20.04
CA LYS A 534 -20.89 1.22 20.65
C LYS A 534 -20.71 -0.18 20.06
N VAL A 535 -21.81 -0.89 19.81
CA VAL A 535 -21.82 -2.28 19.29
C VAL A 535 -22.10 -2.37 17.79
N LYS A 536 -22.15 -1.23 17.08
CA LYS A 536 -22.45 -1.14 15.63
C LYS A 536 -23.72 -1.90 15.21
N LYS A 537 -24.65 -2.08 16.16
CA LYS A 537 -25.88 -2.84 15.95
C LYS A 537 -27.04 -1.87 15.83
N VAL A 538 -27.82 -2.04 14.77
CA VAL A 538 -29.09 -1.35 14.57
C VAL A 538 -30.20 -2.32 14.94
N GLU A 539 -30.92 -2.03 16.01
CA GLU A 539 -32.17 -2.71 16.33
C GLU A 539 -33.30 -2.02 15.58
N VAL A 540 -34.09 -2.79 14.87
CA VAL A 540 -35.19 -2.32 14.03
C VAL A 540 -36.47 -2.90 14.57
N SER A 541 -37.45 -2.04 14.84
CA SER A 541 -38.76 -2.43 15.37
C SER A 541 -39.86 -1.97 14.42
N GLN A 542 -40.68 -2.91 13.93
CA GLN A 542 -41.85 -2.59 13.13
C GLN A 542 -42.85 -1.80 13.98
N VAL A 543 -43.39 -0.72 13.41
CA VAL A 543 -44.44 0.11 14.01
C VAL A 543 -45.74 -0.11 13.26
N GLY A 544 -46.80 -0.45 14.00
CA GLY A 544 -48.10 -0.78 13.41
C GLY A 544 -48.12 -2.14 12.71
N LYS A 545 -49.25 -2.45 12.06
CA LYS A 545 -49.40 -3.70 11.30
C LYS A 545 -48.63 -3.57 9.97
N PRO A 546 -47.79 -4.54 9.59
CA PRO A 546 -47.12 -4.53 8.30
C PRO A 546 -48.12 -4.76 7.17
N GLU A 547 -48.11 -3.88 6.16
CA GLU A 547 -48.95 -3.97 4.97
C GLU A 547 -48.20 -4.64 3.80
N ILE A 548 -46.87 -4.57 3.80
CA ILE A 548 -45.96 -5.17 2.82
C ILE A 548 -45.33 -6.41 3.45
N LYS A 549 -45.44 -7.56 2.78
CA LYS A 549 -44.78 -8.80 3.20
C LYS A 549 -43.30 -8.77 2.82
N MET A 550 -42.43 -8.88 3.81
CA MET A 550 -40.97 -8.89 3.61
C MET A 550 -40.27 -9.78 4.63
N GLU A 551 -39.06 -10.22 4.27
CA GLU A 551 -38.16 -11.02 5.10
C GLU A 551 -36.74 -10.44 5.08
N ASN A 552 -35.90 -10.92 6.00
CA ASN A 552 -34.46 -10.62 6.05
C ASN A 552 -34.11 -9.13 6.05
N PHE A 553 -34.92 -8.30 6.72
CA PHE A 553 -34.61 -6.87 6.86
C PHE A 553 -33.33 -6.70 7.69
N LYS A 554 -32.25 -6.28 7.03
CA LYS A 554 -30.95 -5.99 7.63
C LYS A 554 -30.60 -4.53 7.38
N MET A 555 -30.09 -3.86 8.41
CA MET A 555 -29.64 -2.48 8.31
C MET A 555 -28.27 -2.33 8.96
N HIS A 556 -27.33 -1.80 8.19
CA HIS A 556 -26.01 -1.41 8.68
C HIS A 556 -25.92 0.11 8.73
N TYR A 557 -25.45 0.62 9.87
CA TYR A 557 -25.27 2.06 10.08
C TYR A 557 -23.98 2.33 10.85
N SER A 558 -23.03 2.98 10.20
CA SER A 558 -21.83 3.52 10.83
C SER A 558 -21.50 4.91 10.28
N ASP A 559 -21.09 5.82 11.17
CA ASP A 559 -20.52 7.12 10.79
C ASP A 559 -18.99 7.10 10.80
N LYS A 560 -18.37 6.01 11.25
CA LYS A 560 -16.92 5.88 11.36
C LYS A 560 -16.28 5.56 10.01
N PRO A 561 -15.17 6.22 9.63
CA PRO A 561 -14.35 5.76 8.52
C PRO A 561 -13.61 4.46 8.87
N ILE A 562 -13.23 3.69 7.85
CA ILE A 562 -12.53 2.42 8.01
C ILE A 562 -11.11 2.57 7.45
N ALA A 563 -10.12 2.03 8.15
CA ALA A 563 -8.76 1.88 7.64
C ALA A 563 -8.37 0.40 7.66
N VAL A 564 -7.97 -0.15 6.51
CA VAL A 564 -7.45 -1.51 6.38
C VAL A 564 -5.98 -1.43 5.99
N PHE A 565 -5.11 -2.04 6.79
CA PHE A 565 -3.69 -2.19 6.50
C PHE A 565 -3.43 -3.64 6.09
N MET A 566 -2.73 -3.87 4.98
CA MET A 566 -2.36 -5.21 4.53
C MET A 566 -0.88 -5.40 4.82
N LYS A 567 -0.57 -6.26 5.80
CA LYS A 567 0.80 -6.66 6.11
C LYS A 567 1.16 -7.83 5.22
N ILE A 568 2.11 -7.63 4.32
CA ILE A 568 2.52 -8.62 3.32
C ILE A 568 3.94 -9.10 3.67
N PRO A 569 4.19 -10.41 3.85
CA PRO A 569 5.52 -10.91 4.17
C PRO A 569 6.52 -10.51 3.08
N ASP A 570 7.70 -10.03 3.50
CA ASP A 570 8.79 -9.62 2.61
C ASP A 570 9.69 -10.81 2.22
N SER A 571 9.79 -11.81 3.09
CA SER A 571 10.58 -13.03 2.87
C SER A 571 9.85 -14.10 2.06
N ASP A 572 8.52 -14.14 2.12
CA ASP A 572 7.70 -15.19 1.49
C ASP A 572 6.60 -14.61 0.61
N ALA A 573 6.69 -14.83 -0.69
CA ALA A 573 5.70 -14.34 -1.65
C ALA A 573 4.43 -15.21 -1.70
N SER A 574 4.39 -16.34 -1.00
CA SER A 574 3.31 -17.35 -1.10
C SER A 574 1.94 -16.76 -0.79
N ASN A 575 1.84 -15.88 0.22
CA ASN A 575 0.57 -15.27 0.62
C ASN A 575 0.19 -14.01 -0.16
N ASN A 576 1.06 -13.50 -1.04
CA ASN A 576 0.84 -12.24 -1.75
C ASN A 576 -0.41 -12.28 -2.67
N LEU A 577 -0.80 -13.48 -3.11
CA LEU A 577 -1.99 -13.69 -3.93
C LEU A 577 -3.27 -13.29 -3.17
N LEU A 578 -3.33 -13.52 -1.87
CA LEU A 578 -4.48 -13.17 -1.03
C LEU A 578 -4.68 -11.65 -0.94
N ALA A 579 -3.59 -10.86 -0.93
CA ALA A 579 -3.68 -9.39 -0.98
C ALA A 579 -4.31 -8.91 -2.31
N THR A 580 -3.89 -9.49 -3.44
CA THR A 580 -4.43 -9.17 -4.77
C THR A 580 -5.91 -9.54 -4.87
N ILE A 581 -6.31 -10.72 -4.37
CA ILE A 581 -7.70 -11.15 -4.31
C ILE A 581 -8.53 -10.17 -3.47
N PHE A 582 -8.05 -9.80 -2.27
CA PHE A 582 -8.73 -8.86 -1.39
C PHE A 582 -8.99 -7.50 -2.08
N VAL A 583 -7.97 -6.93 -2.73
CA VAL A 583 -8.09 -5.64 -3.42
C VAL A 583 -9.06 -5.72 -4.61
N ASN A 584 -8.98 -6.79 -5.41
CA ASN A 584 -9.89 -7.00 -6.55
C ASN A 584 -11.35 -7.12 -6.10
N GLN A 585 -11.61 -7.87 -5.03
CA GLN A 585 -12.93 -8.03 -4.47
C GLN A 585 -13.47 -6.73 -3.90
N LEU A 586 -12.63 -6.00 -3.15
CA LEU A 586 -13.00 -4.71 -2.61
C LEU A 586 -13.39 -3.74 -3.74
N TYR A 587 -12.56 -3.62 -4.77
CA TYR A 587 -12.88 -2.75 -5.92
C TYR A 587 -14.17 -3.18 -6.62
N THR A 588 -14.35 -4.49 -6.84
CA THR A 588 -15.52 -5.06 -7.52
C THR A 588 -16.80 -4.74 -6.75
N GLU A 589 -16.82 -4.97 -5.44
CA GLU A 589 -17.98 -4.68 -4.61
C GLU A 589 -18.27 -3.18 -4.57
N LEU A 590 -17.26 -2.32 -4.34
CA LEU A 590 -17.48 -0.87 -4.33
C LEU A 590 -17.97 -0.35 -5.69
N SER A 591 -17.42 -0.86 -6.80
CA SER A 591 -17.84 -0.55 -8.17
C SER A 591 -19.30 -0.94 -8.44
N ARG A 592 -19.72 -2.13 -8.01
CA ARG A 592 -21.09 -2.61 -8.12
C ARG A 592 -22.05 -1.72 -7.34
N GLN A 593 -21.69 -1.40 -6.11
CA GLN A 593 -22.50 -0.56 -5.21
C GLN A 593 -22.61 0.90 -5.69
N CYS A 594 -21.60 1.42 -6.40
CA CYS A 594 -21.68 2.74 -7.04
C CYS A 594 -22.83 2.82 -8.06
N ARG A 595 -23.19 1.72 -8.75
CA ARG A 595 -24.30 1.69 -9.72
C ARG A 595 -25.67 1.89 -9.05
N LEU A 596 -25.77 1.59 -7.75
CA LEU A 596 -27.00 1.70 -6.97
C LEU A 596 -27.19 3.08 -6.32
N VAL A 597 -26.23 4.00 -6.49
CA VAL A 597 -26.26 5.33 -5.87
C VAL A 597 -26.30 6.42 -6.92
N GLN A 598 -27.14 7.43 -6.67
CA GLN A 598 -27.21 8.62 -7.50
C GLN A 598 -25.83 9.31 -7.58
N GLY A 599 -25.34 9.50 -8.80
CA GLY A 599 -24.02 10.10 -9.06
C GLY A 599 -22.89 9.09 -9.23
N GLY A 600 -23.14 7.78 -9.06
CA GLY A 600 -22.19 6.74 -9.47
C GLY A 600 -20.91 6.68 -8.63
N LYS A 601 -20.94 7.15 -7.37
CA LYS A 601 -19.77 7.33 -6.50
C LYS A 601 -19.96 6.65 -5.16
N THR A 602 -18.84 6.29 -4.53
CA THR A 602 -18.84 5.92 -3.11
C THR A 602 -19.33 7.09 -2.26
N ILE A 603 -20.16 6.78 -1.25
CA ILE A 603 -20.64 7.78 -0.29
C ILE A 603 -19.47 8.32 0.53
N ARG A 604 -18.59 7.42 0.98
CA ARG A 604 -17.31 7.76 1.60
C ARG A 604 -16.18 7.54 0.61
N ARG A 605 -15.36 8.56 0.39
CA ARG A 605 -14.15 8.46 -0.44
C ARG A 605 -13.26 7.34 0.08
N VAL A 606 -12.71 6.54 -0.82
CA VAL A 606 -11.77 5.46 -0.49
C VAL A 606 -10.41 5.82 -1.06
N GLN A 607 -9.39 5.88 -0.21
CA GLN A 607 -8.01 6.17 -0.58
C GLN A 607 -7.19 4.88 -0.47
N CYS A 608 -6.80 4.33 -1.62
CA CYS A 608 -5.90 3.20 -1.71
C CYS A 608 -4.46 3.70 -1.78
N ILE A 609 -3.61 3.33 -0.82
CA ILE A 609 -2.20 3.75 -0.75
C ILE A 609 -1.34 2.50 -0.84
N PHE A 610 -0.64 2.31 -1.96
CA PHE A 610 0.16 1.12 -2.21
C PHE A 610 1.66 1.46 -2.20
N ASP A 611 2.28 1.39 -1.01
CA ASP A 611 3.70 1.78 -0.76
C ASP A 611 4.73 0.97 -1.56
N GLU A 612 4.43 -0.29 -1.84
CA GLU A 612 5.31 -1.15 -2.64
C GLU A 612 4.55 -1.80 -3.81
N PHE A 613 3.84 -0.96 -4.59
CA PHE A 613 3.05 -1.41 -5.74
C PHE A 613 3.89 -2.19 -6.77
N GLY A 614 5.15 -1.78 -6.97
CA GLY A 614 6.07 -2.46 -7.89
C GLY A 614 6.44 -3.90 -7.49
N SER A 615 6.29 -4.26 -6.22
CA SER A 615 6.60 -5.61 -5.70
C SER A 615 5.38 -6.49 -5.55
N MET A 616 4.17 -5.91 -5.56
CA MET A 616 2.91 -6.65 -5.45
C MET A 616 2.71 -7.61 -6.64
N ILE A 617 1.95 -8.68 -6.43
CA ILE A 617 1.43 -9.50 -7.54
C ILE A 617 0.49 -8.61 -8.37
N PRO A 618 0.62 -8.58 -9.71
CA PRO A 618 -0.18 -7.68 -10.55
C PRO A 618 -1.69 -7.81 -10.29
N LEU A 619 -2.33 -6.69 -9.97
CA LEU A 619 -3.79 -6.56 -9.97
C LEU A 619 -4.32 -6.66 -11.40
N GLN A 620 -5.31 -7.51 -11.64
CA GLN A 620 -5.88 -7.69 -12.97
C GLN A 620 -6.63 -6.43 -13.43
N ASN A 621 -6.52 -6.10 -14.73
CA ASN A 621 -7.19 -4.96 -15.37
C ASN A 621 -6.96 -3.62 -14.68
N MET A 622 -5.78 -3.43 -14.06
CA MET A 622 -5.47 -2.23 -13.29
C MET A 622 -5.51 -0.96 -14.15
N ASP A 623 -5.15 -1.04 -15.42
CA ASP A 623 -5.30 0.01 -16.44
C ASP A 623 -6.75 0.51 -16.57
N GLN A 624 -7.72 -0.42 -16.64
CA GLN A 624 -9.15 -0.10 -16.72
C GLN A 624 -9.67 0.42 -15.38
N ILE A 625 -9.24 -0.19 -14.26
CA ILE A 625 -9.58 0.25 -12.91
C ILE A 625 -9.17 1.71 -12.71
N MET A 626 -7.94 2.07 -13.07
CA MET A 626 -7.40 3.43 -12.94
C MET A 626 -8.14 4.44 -13.83
N THR A 627 -8.68 4.00 -14.96
CA THR A 627 -9.44 4.89 -15.86
C THR A 627 -10.81 5.28 -15.27
N VAL A 628 -11.45 4.38 -14.51
CA VAL A 628 -12.84 4.59 -14.03
C VAL A 628 -12.93 4.94 -12.54
N SER A 629 -12.00 4.46 -11.71
CA SER A 629 -12.07 4.52 -10.25
C SER A 629 -12.09 5.94 -9.68
N ALA A 630 -11.33 6.88 -10.27
CA ALA A 630 -11.37 8.30 -9.88
C ALA A 630 -12.79 8.88 -9.98
N GLY A 631 -13.51 8.54 -11.06
CA GLY A 631 -14.91 8.93 -11.26
C GLY A 631 -15.87 8.34 -10.23
N ARG A 632 -15.51 7.18 -9.65
CA ARG A 632 -16.23 6.50 -8.56
C ARG A 632 -15.82 6.93 -7.15
N ASN A 633 -14.91 7.91 -7.03
CA ASN A 633 -14.38 8.41 -5.75
C ASN A 633 -13.55 7.34 -4.98
N ILE A 634 -12.89 6.45 -5.73
CA ILE A 634 -11.91 5.46 -5.27
C ILE A 634 -10.56 5.88 -5.84
N LEU A 635 -9.61 6.28 -5.00
CA LEU A 635 -8.39 6.97 -5.42
C LEU A 635 -7.14 6.16 -5.07
N PHE A 636 -6.36 5.78 -6.08
CA PHE A 636 -5.08 5.12 -5.92
C PHE A 636 -3.89 6.09 -5.77
N THR A 637 -3.01 5.80 -4.83
CA THR A 637 -1.65 6.33 -4.72
C THR A 637 -0.71 5.17 -4.87
N LEU A 638 -0.05 5.09 -6.02
CA LEU A 638 0.86 4.01 -6.39
C LEU A 638 2.29 4.44 -6.10
N VAL A 639 3.05 3.62 -5.39
CA VAL A 639 4.43 3.91 -5.05
C VAL A 639 5.33 2.84 -5.67
N ILE A 640 6.27 3.31 -6.49
CA ILE A 640 7.19 2.49 -7.27
C ILE A 640 8.61 3.05 -7.14
N GLN A 641 9.62 2.23 -7.42
CA GLN A 641 11.02 2.67 -7.39
C GLN A 641 11.43 3.33 -8.70
N SER A 642 10.91 2.85 -9.83
CA SER A 642 11.13 3.38 -11.18
C SER A 642 10.01 2.94 -12.12
N TYR A 643 9.88 3.58 -13.29
CA TYR A 643 8.91 3.16 -14.30
C TYR A 643 9.18 1.77 -14.87
N ALA A 644 10.43 1.29 -14.80
CA ALA A 644 10.79 -0.06 -15.23
C ALA A 644 10.07 -1.15 -14.42
N GLN A 645 9.85 -0.95 -13.11
CA GLN A 645 9.08 -1.90 -12.30
C GLN A 645 7.64 -2.01 -12.79
N LEU A 646 7.03 -0.89 -13.14
CA LEU A 646 5.66 -0.85 -13.65
C LEU A 646 5.55 -1.61 -14.98
N TYR A 647 6.46 -1.34 -15.92
CA TYR A 647 6.48 -2.02 -17.23
C TYR A 647 6.85 -3.50 -17.13
N SER A 648 7.70 -3.88 -16.19
CA SER A 648 8.04 -5.30 -15.96
C SER A 648 6.86 -6.11 -15.46
N LYS A 649 6.01 -5.52 -14.62
CA LYS A 649 4.85 -6.20 -14.02
C LYS A 649 3.63 -6.25 -14.94
N TYR A 650 3.35 -5.14 -15.62
CA TYR A 650 2.12 -4.98 -16.41
C TYR A 650 2.34 -5.06 -17.92
N GLY A 651 3.58 -5.04 -18.39
CA GLY A 651 3.91 -4.80 -19.79
C GLY A 651 3.99 -3.30 -20.08
N LYS A 652 4.62 -2.96 -21.21
CA LYS A 652 4.87 -1.57 -21.59
C LYS A 652 3.57 -0.80 -21.89
N GLU A 653 2.61 -1.45 -22.56
CA GLU A 653 1.34 -0.85 -22.96
C GLU A 653 0.46 -0.56 -21.73
N ASP A 654 0.05 -1.59 -20.98
CA ASP A 654 -0.78 -1.46 -19.77
C ASP A 654 -0.09 -0.56 -18.72
N GLY A 655 1.23 -0.72 -18.52
CA GLY A 655 2.00 0.09 -17.58
C GLY A 655 2.04 1.57 -17.96
N GLN A 656 2.10 1.91 -19.26
CA GLN A 656 2.01 3.30 -19.72
C GLN A 656 0.63 3.89 -19.40
N VAL A 657 -0.45 3.15 -19.64
CA VAL A 657 -1.83 3.58 -19.33
C VAL A 657 -2.01 3.83 -17.83
N ILE A 658 -1.49 2.94 -16.97
CA ILE A 658 -1.53 3.12 -15.51
C ILE A 658 -0.79 4.40 -15.10
N LYS A 659 0.40 4.65 -15.65
CA LYS A 659 1.19 5.86 -15.40
C LYS A 659 0.46 7.12 -15.87
N GLU A 660 -0.14 7.11 -17.05
CA GLU A 660 -0.84 8.26 -17.62
C GLU A 660 -2.09 8.63 -16.82
N ASN A 661 -2.82 7.64 -16.31
CA ASN A 661 -3.97 7.84 -15.42
C ASN A 661 -3.60 8.40 -14.04
N CYS A 662 -2.31 8.46 -13.67
CA CYS A 662 -1.85 9.18 -12.48
C CYS A 662 -1.63 10.66 -12.80
N GLN A 663 -2.54 11.53 -12.35
CA GLN A 663 -2.50 12.97 -12.65
C GLN A 663 -1.36 13.67 -11.91
N ASN A 664 -1.09 13.28 -10.67
CA ASN A 664 0.07 13.76 -9.94
C ASN A 664 1.19 12.72 -10.03
N LYS A 665 2.36 13.13 -10.50
CA LYS A 665 3.57 12.30 -10.54
C LYS A 665 4.65 12.97 -9.70
N CYS A 666 5.09 12.30 -8.66
CA CYS A 666 6.01 12.82 -7.68
C CYS A 666 7.31 12.01 -7.69
N LEU A 667 8.41 12.62 -8.10
CA LEU A 667 9.74 12.05 -8.03
C LEU A 667 10.44 12.53 -6.75
N ILE A 668 10.70 11.59 -5.84
CA ILE A 668 11.49 11.82 -4.62
C ILE A 668 12.95 11.48 -4.90
N MET A 669 13.22 10.28 -5.43
CA MET A 669 14.54 9.86 -5.87
C MET A 669 14.43 8.61 -6.75
N SER A 670 15.12 8.59 -7.89
CA SER A 670 15.25 7.41 -8.75
C SER A 670 16.71 7.21 -9.14
N THR A 671 17.20 5.97 -9.08
CA THR A 671 18.51 5.60 -9.64
C THR A 671 18.42 5.16 -11.10
N ASP A 672 17.20 5.05 -11.64
CA ASP A 672 16.97 4.72 -13.05
C ASP A 672 17.06 5.98 -13.93
N SER A 673 18.07 6.02 -14.79
CA SER A 673 18.35 7.15 -15.69
C SER A 673 17.21 7.40 -16.67
N ALA A 674 16.53 6.35 -17.15
CA ALA A 674 15.42 6.49 -18.08
C ALA A 674 14.24 7.24 -17.44
N THR A 675 13.87 6.86 -16.21
CA THR A 675 12.85 7.55 -15.42
C THR A 675 13.23 9.02 -15.18
N ASN A 676 14.47 9.31 -14.80
CA ASN A 676 14.92 10.69 -14.55
C ASN A 676 14.90 11.56 -15.82
N LYS A 677 15.32 11.00 -16.96
CA LYS A 677 15.22 11.69 -18.27
C LYS A 677 13.77 12.03 -18.61
N GLU A 678 12.85 11.08 -18.42
CA GLU A 678 11.42 11.32 -18.67
C GLU A 678 10.85 12.45 -17.79
N PHE A 679 11.19 12.50 -16.50
CA PHE A 679 10.77 13.59 -15.60
C PHE A 679 11.37 14.95 -16.00
N SER A 680 12.64 14.99 -16.40
CA SER A 680 13.32 16.19 -16.89
C SER A 680 12.67 16.71 -18.18
N GLU A 681 12.41 15.82 -19.14
CA GLU A 681 11.73 16.15 -20.40
C GLU A 681 10.32 16.66 -20.17
N ALA A 682 9.57 16.03 -19.26
CA ALA A 682 8.22 16.45 -18.89
C ALA A 682 8.17 17.82 -18.17
N CYS A 683 9.26 18.25 -17.53
CA CYS A 683 9.39 19.62 -17.01
C CYS A 683 9.53 20.67 -18.12
N GLY A 684 9.97 20.26 -19.31
CA GLY A 684 10.22 21.15 -20.43
C GLY A 684 11.57 21.86 -20.37
N ASN A 685 11.80 22.73 -21.34
CA ASN A 685 13.06 23.43 -21.53
C ASN A 685 12.87 24.94 -21.38
N LYS A 686 13.93 25.62 -20.94
CA LYS A 686 14.02 27.07 -20.89
C LYS A 686 15.06 27.58 -21.89
N THR A 687 14.81 28.79 -22.38
CA THR A 687 15.74 29.50 -23.25
C THR A 687 16.80 30.18 -22.41
N ILE A 688 18.07 29.97 -22.72
CA ILE A 688 19.18 30.75 -22.15
C ILE A 688 19.90 31.51 -23.26
N GLU A 689 20.38 32.70 -22.93
CA GLU A 689 21.24 33.49 -23.81
C GLU A 689 22.69 33.26 -23.39
N THR A 690 23.48 32.69 -24.29
CA THR A 690 24.91 32.48 -24.09
C THR A 690 25.65 33.60 -24.79
N SER A 691 26.35 34.44 -24.02
CA SER A 691 27.19 35.50 -24.58
C SER A 691 28.64 35.03 -24.69
N ASN A 692 29.13 34.85 -25.92
CA ASN A 692 30.53 34.61 -26.19
C ASN A 692 31.26 35.95 -26.36
N ILE A 693 32.17 36.23 -25.44
CA ILE A 693 32.96 37.47 -25.43
C ILE A 693 34.37 37.14 -25.94
N SER A 694 34.73 37.62 -27.14
CA SER A 694 36.11 37.56 -27.61
C SER A 694 36.88 38.79 -27.12
N LYS A 695 38.00 38.57 -26.44
CA LYS A 695 38.87 39.62 -25.90
C LYS A 695 40.10 39.79 -26.79
N ASP A 696 40.57 41.02 -26.94
CA ASP A 696 41.84 41.31 -27.61
C ASP A 696 43.05 41.00 -26.71
N GLN A 697 44.28 41.23 -27.23
CA GLN A 697 45.53 41.00 -26.48
C GLN A 697 45.65 41.85 -25.21
N ASN A 698 44.87 42.94 -25.09
CA ASN A 698 44.84 43.83 -23.94
C ASN A 698 43.67 43.51 -22.99
N GLY A 699 42.91 42.44 -23.23
CA GLY A 699 41.79 41.99 -22.40
C GLY A 699 40.49 42.77 -22.59
N LEU A 700 40.42 43.67 -23.58
CA LEU A 700 39.22 44.42 -23.93
C LEU A 700 38.32 43.59 -24.83
N ALA A 701 37.01 43.60 -24.56
CA ALA A 701 36.02 42.87 -25.35
C ALA A 701 35.91 43.49 -26.76
N LYS A 702 36.22 42.71 -27.80
CA LYS A 702 36.23 43.15 -29.20
C LYS A 702 34.92 42.84 -29.92
N ASN A 703 34.39 41.64 -29.74
CA ASN A 703 33.07 41.23 -30.26
C ASN A 703 32.29 40.48 -29.16
N VAL A 704 31.00 40.79 -29.04
CA VAL A 704 30.05 40.04 -28.21
C VAL A 704 29.05 39.39 -29.15
N SER A 705 29.11 38.06 -29.28
CA SER A 705 28.07 37.30 -29.97
C SER A 705 27.13 36.69 -28.93
N VAL A 706 25.83 36.91 -29.11
CA VAL A 706 24.78 36.35 -28.26
C VAL A 706 24.10 35.23 -29.04
N SER A 707 24.25 34.00 -28.59
CA SER A 707 23.52 32.84 -29.11
C SER A 707 22.40 32.44 -28.15
N VAL A 708 21.39 31.76 -28.69
CA VAL A 708 20.18 31.36 -27.96
C VAL A 708 20.15 29.84 -27.90
N ASP A 709 20.31 29.30 -26.70
CA ASP A 709 20.40 27.85 -26.48
C ASP A 709 19.18 27.31 -25.71
N LYS A 710 18.92 26.02 -25.94
CA LYS A 710 17.87 25.25 -25.26
C LYS A 710 18.49 24.47 -24.11
N VAL A 711 18.02 24.69 -22.88
CA VAL A 711 18.48 23.92 -21.70
C VAL A 711 17.27 23.36 -20.94
N PRO A 712 17.31 22.09 -20.48
CA PRO A 712 16.27 21.53 -19.61
C PRO A 712 16.02 22.41 -18.39
N LEU A 713 14.76 22.49 -17.95
CA LEU A 713 14.41 23.24 -16.74
C LEU A 713 15.15 22.71 -15.51
N ILE A 714 15.29 21.38 -15.44
CA ILE A 714 16.11 20.64 -14.48
C ILE A 714 16.83 19.53 -15.23
N LEU A 715 18.11 19.33 -14.95
CA LEU A 715 18.90 18.28 -15.59
C LEU A 715 18.55 16.91 -14.99
N PRO A 716 18.55 15.81 -15.78
CA PRO A 716 18.34 14.46 -15.26
C PRO A 716 19.30 14.11 -14.11
N GLU A 717 20.56 14.53 -14.21
CA GLU A 717 21.59 14.30 -13.19
C GLU A 717 21.26 15.01 -11.88
N ARG A 718 20.55 16.16 -11.93
CA ARG A 718 20.10 16.86 -10.72
C ARG A 718 19.00 16.08 -9.99
N LEU A 719 18.19 15.30 -10.73
CA LEU A 719 17.12 14.46 -10.20
C LEU A 719 17.66 13.18 -9.53
N GLU A 720 18.84 12.71 -9.94
CA GLU A 720 19.56 11.60 -9.28
C GLU A 720 20.10 12.01 -7.89
N HIS A 721 20.34 13.31 -7.69
CA HIS A 721 20.98 13.85 -6.48
C HIS A 721 20.06 14.82 -5.71
N LEU A 722 18.77 14.52 -5.61
CA LEU A 722 17.83 15.27 -4.78
C LEU A 722 18.24 15.21 -3.30
N ALA A 723 18.23 16.36 -2.63
CA ALA A 723 18.48 16.42 -1.19
C ALA A 723 17.27 15.90 -0.42
N GLY A 724 17.48 15.46 0.84
CA GLY A 724 16.39 14.98 1.68
C GLY A 724 15.24 15.99 1.82
N GLY A 725 14.03 15.57 1.51
CA GLY A 725 12.83 16.42 1.50
C GLY A 725 12.61 17.21 0.20
N GLU A 726 13.56 17.21 -0.73
CA GLU A 726 13.33 17.72 -2.07
C GLU A 726 12.55 16.70 -2.89
N ARG A 727 11.66 17.20 -3.75
CA ARG A 727 10.94 16.38 -4.71
C ARG A 727 10.42 17.20 -5.87
N LEU A 728 10.29 16.56 -7.02
CA LEU A 728 9.71 17.14 -8.22
C LEU A 728 8.29 16.60 -8.41
N VAL A 729 7.30 17.48 -8.56
CA VAL A 729 5.90 17.12 -8.79
C VAL A 729 5.45 17.63 -10.16
N LEU A 730 5.00 16.71 -11.00
CA LEU A 730 4.34 16.97 -12.27
C LEU A 730 2.83 16.84 -12.07
N ARG A 731 2.08 17.79 -12.63
CA ARG A 731 0.62 17.92 -12.43
C ARG A 731 -0.10 18.44 -13.68
N PRO A 732 0.07 17.79 -14.85
CA PRO A 732 -0.32 18.34 -16.15
C PRO A 732 -1.81 18.71 -16.28
N LEU A 733 -2.69 18.11 -15.48
CA LEU A 733 -4.15 18.32 -15.58
C LEU A 733 -4.70 19.44 -14.69
N THR A 734 -3.87 20.13 -13.90
CA THR A 734 -4.34 21.27 -13.10
C THR A 734 -4.56 22.49 -14.00
N ARG A 735 -5.82 22.76 -14.38
CA ARG A 735 -6.17 23.84 -15.32
C ARG A 735 -6.91 25.02 -14.71
N MET A 736 -7.34 24.90 -13.46
CA MET A 736 -8.08 25.94 -12.76
C MET A 736 -7.51 26.16 -11.37
N ASN A 737 -7.55 27.41 -10.91
CA ASN A 737 -7.28 27.75 -9.51
C ASN A 737 -8.56 27.63 -8.66
N LYS A 738 -8.46 27.93 -7.35
CA LYS A 738 -9.60 27.84 -6.42
C LYS A 738 -10.75 28.81 -6.73
N TRP A 739 -10.50 29.83 -7.55
CA TRP A 739 -11.50 30.81 -7.99
C TRP A 739 -12.12 30.47 -9.35
N GLY A 740 -11.72 29.35 -9.96
CA GLY A 740 -12.22 28.89 -11.25
C GLY A 740 -11.57 29.58 -12.45
N TRP A 741 -10.49 30.34 -12.26
CA TRP A 741 -9.76 30.96 -13.38
C TRP A 741 -8.81 29.96 -14.01
N ALA A 742 -8.69 30.03 -15.34
CA ALA A 742 -7.76 29.21 -16.09
C ALA A 742 -6.31 29.52 -15.67
N VAL A 743 -5.54 28.47 -15.39
CA VAL A 743 -4.12 28.56 -15.04
C VAL A 743 -3.31 27.58 -15.87
N VAL A 744 -2.06 27.95 -16.15
CA VAL A 744 -1.08 27.07 -16.79
C VAL A 744 -0.45 26.20 -15.71
N SER A 745 -0.48 24.88 -15.92
CA SER A 745 0.14 23.95 -14.98
C SER A 745 1.65 23.90 -15.17
N HIS A 746 2.38 24.57 -14.27
CA HIS A 746 3.82 24.47 -14.19
C HIS A 746 4.24 23.31 -13.26
N PRO A 747 5.38 22.64 -13.53
CA PRO A 747 5.96 21.68 -12.59
C PRO A 747 6.28 22.36 -11.25
N ILE A 748 6.29 21.59 -10.17
CA ILE A 748 6.63 22.07 -8.83
C ILE A 748 7.92 21.41 -8.41
N PHE A 749 8.93 22.21 -8.11
CA PHE A 749 10.15 21.72 -7.49
C PHE A 749 10.16 22.17 -6.03
N ASN A 750 9.93 21.21 -5.14
CA ASN A 750 9.95 21.44 -3.69
C ASN A 750 11.41 21.50 -3.24
N THR A 751 11.89 22.71 -2.93
CA THR A 751 13.26 22.96 -2.48
C THR A 751 13.29 24.21 -1.59
N GLY A 752 14.29 24.31 -0.72
CA GLY A 752 14.48 25.45 0.18
C GLY A 752 13.24 25.72 1.05
N LYS A 753 12.48 26.78 0.74
CA LYS A 753 11.29 27.17 1.51
C LYS A 753 10.13 26.19 1.37
N THR A 754 10.07 25.47 0.24
CA THR A 754 9.00 24.51 -0.05
C THR A 754 9.37 23.05 0.21
N LEU A 755 10.49 22.83 0.92
CA LEU A 755 11.00 21.51 1.26
C LEU A 755 9.99 20.71 2.09
N MET A 756 9.79 19.45 1.73
CA MET A 756 8.95 18.54 2.50
C MET A 756 9.64 18.19 3.83
N PRO A 757 8.96 18.32 4.97
CA PRO A 757 9.49 17.83 6.23
C PRO A 757 9.44 16.30 6.24
N PHE A 758 10.24 15.69 7.11
CA PHE A 758 10.11 14.26 7.39
C PHE A 758 9.13 14.07 8.56
N ALA A 759 8.22 13.10 8.46
CA ALA A 759 7.20 12.82 9.45
C ALA A 759 7.77 12.72 10.88
N HIS A 760 8.89 12.02 11.10
CA HIS A 760 9.49 11.91 12.42
C HIS A 760 9.92 13.25 13.06
N THR A 761 9.99 14.34 12.30
CA THR A 761 10.38 15.66 12.84
C THR A 761 9.21 16.40 13.50
N PHE A 762 7.97 16.01 13.22
CA PHE A 762 6.78 16.72 13.72
C PHE A 762 5.55 15.84 14.00
N LEU A 763 5.49 14.62 13.47
CA LEU A 763 4.40 13.67 13.67
C LEU A 763 4.72 12.59 14.71
N THR A 764 5.94 12.43 15.21
CA THR A 764 6.29 11.27 16.07
C THR A 764 5.38 11.10 17.30
N ASP A 765 4.86 12.20 17.87
CA ASP A 765 3.95 12.13 19.01
C ASP A 765 2.58 11.51 18.66
N ASP A 766 2.14 11.70 17.41
CA ASP A 766 0.88 11.17 16.88
C ASP A 766 1.12 9.85 16.12
N PHE A 767 2.14 9.76 15.30
CA PHE A 767 2.49 8.62 14.46
C PHE A 767 3.84 8.05 14.90
N ASN A 768 3.80 7.09 15.82
CA ASN A 768 5.00 6.54 16.43
C ASN A 768 5.32 5.13 15.88
N PRO A 769 6.31 4.99 14.98
CA PRO A 769 6.69 3.70 14.41
C PRO A 769 7.34 2.75 15.44
N LYS A 770 7.72 3.26 16.62
CA LYS A 770 8.30 2.45 17.71
C LYS A 770 7.26 1.84 18.64
N THR A 771 5.97 2.01 18.35
CA THR A 771 4.91 1.36 19.12
C THR A 771 5.10 -0.15 19.06
N ASN A 772 4.96 -0.86 20.18
CA ASN A 772 5.05 -2.32 20.15
C ASN A 772 3.85 -2.88 19.35
N PRO A 773 4.07 -3.62 18.25
CA PRO A 773 3.00 -4.23 17.46
C PRO A 773 2.05 -5.10 18.29
N ASP A 774 2.59 -5.87 19.25
CA ASP A 774 1.80 -6.80 20.08
C ASP A 774 0.83 -6.10 21.04
N LEU A 775 1.05 -4.81 21.33
CA LEU A 775 0.17 -4.02 22.21
C LEU A 775 -1.01 -3.37 21.49
N VAL A 776 -1.07 -3.50 20.15
CA VAL A 776 -2.06 -2.85 19.29
C VAL A 776 -3.20 -3.80 18.88
N GLU A 777 -2.92 -5.10 18.85
CA GLU A 777 -3.77 -6.13 18.27
C GLU A 777 -4.91 -6.56 19.22
N LYS A 778 -6.15 -6.53 18.72
CA LYS A 778 -7.19 -7.46 19.16
C LYS A 778 -8.33 -7.54 18.15
N ILE A 779 -8.19 -8.43 17.17
CA ILE A 779 -9.30 -9.10 16.50
C ILE A 779 -8.78 -10.48 16.07
N ASP A 780 -9.14 -11.55 16.77
CA ASP A 780 -8.71 -12.92 16.44
C ASP A 780 -9.89 -13.89 16.52
N ALA A 781 -11.00 -13.54 15.86
CA ALA A 781 -12.20 -14.39 15.85
C ALA A 781 -11.94 -15.71 15.11
N HIS A 782 -11.07 -15.69 14.08
CA HIS A 782 -10.83 -16.84 13.20
C HIS A 782 -9.69 -17.75 13.66
N ALA A 783 -8.75 -17.26 14.48
CA ALA A 783 -7.56 -18.00 14.89
C ALA A 783 -7.86 -19.36 15.52
N ASN A 784 -9.00 -19.48 16.20
CA ASN A 784 -9.44 -20.68 16.93
C ASN A 784 -10.56 -21.46 16.21
N ILE A 785 -10.82 -21.16 14.93
CA ILE A 785 -11.79 -21.93 14.15
C ILE A 785 -11.31 -23.38 14.03
N ASN A 786 -12.20 -24.31 14.40
CA ASN A 786 -11.98 -25.73 14.18
C ASN A 786 -12.25 -26.07 12.71
N LEU A 787 -11.20 -26.28 11.93
CA LEU A 787 -11.30 -26.61 10.51
C LEU A 787 -12.04 -27.94 10.27
N LYS A 788 -11.87 -28.94 11.15
CA LYS A 788 -12.60 -30.22 11.04
C LYS A 788 -14.11 -30.06 11.18
N ALA A 789 -14.55 -29.04 11.93
CA ALA A 789 -15.97 -28.74 12.05
C ALA A 789 -16.56 -28.16 10.76
N LEU A 790 -15.72 -27.58 9.89
CA LEU A 790 -16.10 -26.97 8.62
C LEU A 790 -15.96 -27.91 7.41
N GLU A 791 -15.48 -29.14 7.61
CA GLU A 791 -15.41 -30.16 6.55
C GLU A 791 -16.80 -30.62 6.12
N ILE A 792 -16.99 -30.84 4.83
CA ILE A 792 -18.23 -31.41 4.26
C ILE A 792 -18.09 -32.93 4.18
N ASP A 793 -19.19 -33.64 4.40
CA ASP A 793 -19.25 -35.09 4.18
C ASP A 793 -19.65 -35.37 2.72
N TRP A 794 -18.65 -35.66 1.89
CA TRP A 794 -18.85 -35.87 0.46
C TRP A 794 -19.58 -37.17 0.11
N SER A 795 -19.76 -38.10 1.06
CA SER A 795 -20.54 -39.33 0.82
C SER A 795 -21.98 -39.03 0.35
N LYS A 796 -22.54 -37.90 0.81
CA LYS A 796 -23.88 -37.44 0.43
C LYS A 796 -24.00 -36.93 -1.00
N TRP A 797 -22.87 -36.68 -1.66
CA TRP A 797 -22.83 -36.29 -3.07
C TRP A 797 -22.85 -37.52 -3.98
N LEU A 798 -22.48 -38.69 -3.46
CA LEU A 798 -22.36 -39.94 -4.20
C LEU A 798 -23.68 -40.72 -4.13
N THR A 799 -24.69 -40.29 -4.89
CA THR A 799 -26.06 -40.82 -4.77
C THR A 799 -26.52 -41.73 -5.91
N TRP A 800 -25.68 -41.99 -6.92
CA TRP A 800 -26.04 -42.82 -8.06
C TRP A 800 -25.69 -44.30 -7.84
N THR A 801 -26.38 -45.19 -8.56
CA THR A 801 -26.11 -46.62 -8.60
C THR A 801 -25.75 -47.04 -10.02
N GLU A 802 -24.92 -48.07 -10.12
CA GLU A 802 -24.52 -48.69 -11.38
C GLU A 802 -24.92 -50.16 -11.40
N GLN A 803 -25.21 -50.67 -12.59
CA GLN A 803 -25.48 -52.10 -12.78
C GLN A 803 -24.16 -52.87 -12.73
N VAL A 804 -24.13 -53.88 -11.87
CA VAL A 804 -22.97 -54.76 -11.66
C VAL A 804 -23.42 -56.18 -11.94
N THR A 805 -22.71 -56.86 -12.83
CA THR A 805 -22.94 -58.28 -13.11
C THR A 805 -21.98 -59.10 -12.25
N LYS A 806 -22.54 -59.89 -11.31
CA LYS A 806 -21.79 -60.82 -10.45
C LYS A 806 -22.16 -62.26 -10.77
N GLN A 807 -21.33 -63.19 -10.34
CA GLN A 807 -21.67 -64.61 -10.36
C GLN A 807 -22.28 -64.99 -9.01
N ASP A 808 -23.44 -65.66 -9.02
CA ASP A 808 -24.01 -66.27 -7.80
C ASP A 808 -23.21 -67.53 -7.38
N GLU A 809 -23.57 -68.11 -6.24
CA GLU A 809 -22.92 -69.33 -5.71
C GLU A 809 -23.02 -70.53 -6.66
N ASP A 810 -23.97 -70.50 -7.60
CA ASP A 810 -24.20 -71.52 -8.63
C ASP A 810 -23.54 -71.18 -9.99
N GLY A 811 -22.84 -70.04 -10.10
CA GLY A 811 -22.12 -69.59 -11.29
C GLY A 811 -22.96 -68.84 -12.34
N ASN A 812 -24.22 -68.51 -12.05
CA ASN A 812 -25.07 -67.72 -12.94
C ASN A 812 -24.81 -66.22 -12.80
N ALA A 813 -24.96 -65.48 -13.90
CA ALA A 813 -24.83 -64.03 -13.91
C ALA A 813 -26.07 -63.37 -13.27
N VAL A 814 -25.87 -62.69 -12.15
CA VAL A 814 -26.88 -61.88 -11.44
C VAL A 814 -26.53 -60.41 -11.59
N VAL A 815 -27.51 -59.59 -11.96
CA VAL A 815 -27.36 -58.13 -12.09
C VAL A 815 -27.86 -57.47 -10.81
N GLU A 816 -26.98 -56.77 -10.12
CA GLU A 816 -27.27 -55.99 -8.91
C GLU A 816 -27.05 -54.49 -9.18
N GLU A 817 -27.73 -53.62 -8.42
CA GLU A 817 -27.44 -52.19 -8.40
C GLU A 817 -26.57 -51.85 -7.20
N GLU A 818 -25.38 -51.32 -7.46
CA GLU A 818 -24.43 -50.93 -6.42
C GLU A 818 -23.94 -49.50 -6.61
N ASN A 819 -23.66 -48.82 -5.49
CA ASN A 819 -23.04 -47.49 -5.52
C ASN A 819 -21.51 -47.64 -5.42
N LEU A 820 -20.88 -47.99 -6.53
CA LEU A 820 -19.45 -48.24 -6.63
C LEU A 820 -18.61 -47.03 -6.22
N ALA A 821 -19.05 -45.81 -6.58
CA ALA A 821 -18.38 -44.57 -6.20
C ALA A 821 -18.37 -44.36 -4.68
N LEU A 822 -19.49 -44.59 -4.00
CA LEU A 822 -19.59 -44.51 -2.53
C LEU A 822 -18.77 -45.60 -1.84
N GLN A 823 -18.75 -46.82 -2.39
CA GLN A 823 -17.90 -47.90 -1.88
C GLN A 823 -16.41 -47.52 -1.96
N ALA A 824 -15.96 -47.04 -3.12
CA ALA A 824 -14.58 -46.58 -3.32
C ALA A 824 -14.22 -45.42 -2.39
N TYR A 825 -15.13 -44.45 -2.20
CA TYR A 825 -14.96 -43.35 -1.26
C TYR A 825 -14.81 -43.84 0.19
N ASN A 826 -15.67 -44.75 0.63
CA ASN A 826 -15.61 -45.29 1.98
C ASN A 826 -14.33 -46.09 2.23
N GLN A 827 -13.85 -46.85 1.23
CA GLN A 827 -12.57 -47.56 1.29
C GLN A 827 -11.39 -46.58 1.43
N TYR A 828 -11.36 -45.54 0.60
CA TYR A 828 -10.35 -44.48 0.68
C TYR A 828 -10.34 -43.80 2.06
N ARG A 829 -11.52 -43.50 2.63
CA ARG A 829 -11.60 -42.87 3.94
C ARG A 829 -11.11 -43.78 5.08
N GLN A 830 -11.39 -45.08 4.98
CA GLN A 830 -10.91 -46.08 5.95
C GLN A 830 -9.38 -46.23 5.86
N SER A 831 -8.83 -46.27 4.64
CA SER A 831 -7.37 -46.35 4.47
C SER A 831 -6.67 -45.10 4.99
N ASP A 832 -7.19 -43.90 4.71
CA ASP A 832 -6.63 -42.65 5.23
C ASP A 832 -6.71 -42.58 6.77
N ALA A 833 -7.84 -42.99 7.36
CA ALA A 833 -7.98 -43.07 8.82
C ALA A 833 -6.96 -44.04 9.46
N ASN A 834 -6.73 -45.19 8.83
CA ASN A 834 -5.74 -46.17 9.30
C ASN A 834 -4.31 -45.63 9.17
N VAL A 835 -3.99 -44.91 8.09
CA VAL A 835 -2.69 -44.27 7.89
C VAL A 835 -2.45 -43.18 8.94
N GLN A 836 -3.46 -42.36 9.23
CA GLN A 836 -3.37 -41.31 10.27
C GLN A 836 -3.22 -41.89 11.67
N ALA A 837 -3.90 -43.00 11.98
CA ALA A 837 -3.72 -43.72 13.25
C ALA A 837 -2.29 -44.28 13.38
N ALA A 838 -1.79 -44.97 12.35
CA ALA A 838 -0.44 -45.50 12.34
C ALA A 838 0.65 -44.41 12.45
N ALA A 839 0.45 -43.24 11.83
CA ALA A 839 1.37 -42.12 11.93
C ALA A 839 1.40 -41.50 13.34
N LYS A 840 0.25 -41.50 14.04
CA LYS A 840 0.14 -41.04 15.42
C LYS A 840 0.86 -42.02 16.37
N ASP A 841 0.61 -43.31 16.20
CA ASP A 841 1.24 -44.36 17.01
C ASP A 841 2.77 -44.36 16.84
N ALA A 842 3.26 -44.19 15.61
CA ALA A 842 4.70 -44.09 15.32
C ALA A 842 5.36 -42.85 15.98
N LYS A 843 4.61 -41.75 16.11
CA LYS A 843 5.10 -40.51 16.74
C LYS A 843 5.15 -40.64 18.27
N GLU A 844 4.15 -41.27 18.86
CA GLU A 844 4.13 -41.62 20.28
C GLU A 844 5.26 -42.62 20.62
N GLU A 845 5.55 -43.59 19.74
CA GLU A 845 6.67 -44.52 19.89
C GLU A 845 8.04 -43.82 19.78
N GLN A 846 8.18 -42.84 18.88
CA GLN A 846 9.41 -42.03 18.76
C GLN A 846 9.67 -41.16 19.99
N GLU A 847 8.62 -40.54 20.56
CA GLU A 847 8.72 -39.76 21.80
C GLU A 847 9.08 -40.67 22.99
N MET A 848 8.52 -41.88 23.04
CA MET A 848 8.87 -42.90 24.06
C MET A 848 10.34 -43.35 23.94
N LYS A 849 10.82 -43.68 22.73
CA LYS A 849 12.22 -44.05 22.47
C LYS A 849 13.21 -42.93 22.82
N LYS A 850 12.79 -41.66 22.67
CA LYS A 850 13.60 -40.50 23.06
C LYS A 850 13.71 -40.37 24.57
N SER A 851 12.63 -40.65 25.32
CA SER A 851 12.66 -40.65 26.78
C SER A 851 13.55 -41.75 27.37
N LEU A 852 13.55 -42.95 26.79
CA LEU A 852 14.40 -44.08 27.24
C LEU A 852 15.90 -43.80 27.07
N LYS A 853 16.31 -43.13 25.99
CA LYS A 853 17.71 -42.72 25.77
C LYS A 853 18.22 -41.66 26.75
N GLU A 854 17.33 -40.87 27.34
CA GLU A 854 17.71 -39.89 28.37
C GLU A 854 17.94 -40.55 29.74
N GLU A 855 17.34 -41.72 30.01
CA GLU A 855 17.53 -42.50 31.23
C GLU A 855 18.82 -43.35 31.23
N GLU A 856 19.25 -43.89 30.07
CA GLU A 856 20.47 -44.71 29.94
C GLU A 856 21.77 -43.99 30.36
N ASN A 857 21.85 -42.67 30.19
CA ASN A 857 23.03 -41.86 30.56
C ASN A 857 23.27 -41.73 32.08
N GLN A 858 22.39 -42.28 32.92
CA GLN A 858 22.41 -42.12 34.38
C GLN A 858 22.73 -43.42 35.15
N ILE A 859 22.96 -44.52 34.42
CA ILE A 859 23.24 -45.85 34.97
C ILE A 859 24.76 -46.07 35.02
N PRO A 860 25.31 -46.72 36.07
CA PRO A 860 26.73 -47.05 36.12
C PRO A 860 27.18 -47.82 34.86
N PRO A 861 28.23 -47.36 34.15
CA PRO A 861 28.60 -47.91 32.85
C PRO A 861 28.92 -49.41 32.84
N PHE A 862 29.39 -49.97 33.96
CA PHE A 862 29.66 -51.40 34.05
C PHE A 862 28.37 -52.23 33.92
N ILE A 863 27.22 -51.73 34.39
CA ILE A 863 25.94 -52.44 34.30
C ILE A 863 25.48 -52.48 32.85
N THR A 864 25.56 -51.35 32.14
CA THR A 864 25.19 -51.30 30.72
C THR A 864 26.14 -52.14 29.87
N ASN A 865 27.45 -52.14 30.17
CA ASN A 865 28.42 -52.96 29.45
C ASN A 865 28.19 -54.45 29.71
N TRP A 866 28.01 -54.86 30.97
CA TRP A 866 27.77 -56.25 31.32
C TRP A 866 26.48 -56.80 30.68
N LEU A 867 25.40 -55.99 30.66
CA LEU A 867 24.15 -56.35 29.98
C LEU A 867 24.31 -56.49 28.46
N THR A 868 25.25 -55.75 27.86
CA THR A 868 25.56 -55.83 26.43
C THR A 868 26.42 -57.05 26.11
N GLU A 869 27.40 -57.38 26.96
CA GLU A 869 28.26 -58.55 26.80
C GLU A 869 27.49 -59.87 26.96
N HIS A 870 26.48 -59.88 27.82
CA HIS A 870 25.62 -61.04 28.10
C HIS A 870 24.24 -60.92 27.41
N ASP A 871 24.19 -60.18 26.31
CA ASP A 871 22.99 -60.02 25.51
C ASP A 871 22.62 -61.35 24.84
N GLY A 872 21.60 -62.01 25.39
CA GLY A 872 21.11 -63.31 24.92
C GLY A 872 21.14 -64.40 26.00
N ASP A 873 22.08 -64.30 26.94
CA ASP A 873 22.28 -65.27 28.04
C ASP A 873 21.21 -65.14 29.13
N ILE A 874 20.68 -63.93 29.32
CA ILE A 874 19.58 -63.61 30.23
C ILE A 874 18.30 -63.20 29.47
N SER A 875 17.15 -63.27 30.14
CA SER A 875 15.85 -62.87 29.56
C SER A 875 15.71 -61.34 29.52
N ASP A 876 14.93 -60.83 28.56
CA ASP A 876 14.70 -59.38 28.45
C ASP A 876 13.93 -58.83 29.68
N GLU A 877 13.11 -59.66 30.33
CA GLU A 877 12.47 -59.35 31.61
C GLU A 877 13.52 -59.12 32.72
N THR A 878 14.55 -59.97 32.78
CA THR A 878 15.67 -59.85 33.72
C THR A 878 16.51 -58.60 33.43
N LYS A 879 16.79 -58.30 32.16
CA LYS A 879 17.52 -57.08 31.76
C LYS A 879 16.80 -55.82 32.23
N GLN A 880 15.48 -55.74 32.00
CA GLN A 880 14.69 -54.60 32.43
C GLN A 880 14.65 -54.50 33.96
N ALA A 881 14.57 -55.63 34.68
CA ALA A 881 14.63 -55.64 36.14
C ALA A 881 15.98 -55.15 36.69
N ILE A 882 17.10 -55.51 36.04
CA ILE A 882 18.44 -55.00 36.38
C ILE A 882 18.53 -53.49 36.15
N LEU A 883 18.06 -52.98 35.01
CA LEU A 883 18.05 -51.53 34.72
C LEU A 883 17.22 -50.76 35.74
N ASN A 884 16.02 -51.25 36.07
CA ASN A 884 15.16 -50.64 37.08
C ASN A 884 15.81 -50.63 38.46
N GLU A 885 16.48 -51.71 38.87
CA GLU A 885 17.20 -51.76 40.14
C GLU A 885 18.43 -50.83 40.13
N ALA A 886 19.08 -50.65 38.97
CA ALA A 886 20.22 -49.77 38.81
C ALA A 886 19.87 -48.29 38.99
N THR A 887 18.66 -47.86 38.62
CA THR A 887 18.22 -46.46 38.84
C THR A 887 18.19 -46.10 40.34
N LYS A 888 17.94 -47.06 41.23
CA LYS A 888 17.95 -46.86 42.69
C LYS A 888 19.34 -46.60 43.27
N LEU A 889 20.41 -46.91 42.53
CA LEU A 889 21.78 -46.63 42.97
C LEU A 889 22.07 -45.12 43.05
N LYS A 890 21.22 -44.27 42.45
CA LYS A 890 21.31 -42.80 42.57
C LYS A 890 21.10 -42.28 43.99
N ASP A 891 20.31 -42.99 44.80
CA ASP A 891 19.87 -42.50 46.11
C ASP A 891 20.74 -43.03 47.26
N VAL A 892 21.86 -43.72 46.95
CA VAL A 892 22.79 -44.25 47.94
C VAL A 892 23.70 -43.12 48.46
N PRO A 893 23.70 -42.81 49.77
CA PRO A 893 24.52 -41.73 50.34
C PRO A 893 26.03 -41.98 50.21
N GLU A 894 26.81 -40.91 50.03
CA GLU A 894 28.29 -40.96 49.96
C GLU A 894 28.91 -41.67 51.20
N GLY A 895 29.76 -42.66 50.95
CA GLY A 895 30.47 -43.43 51.98
C GLY A 895 29.82 -44.76 52.39
N GLN A 896 28.64 -45.11 51.86
CA GLN A 896 28.06 -46.45 51.97
C GLN A 896 28.26 -47.26 50.69
N LYS A 897 28.89 -48.44 50.81
CA LYS A 897 29.05 -49.36 49.69
C LYS A 897 27.70 -50.07 49.40
N PRO A 898 27.10 -49.89 48.21
CA PRO A 898 25.89 -50.63 47.85
C PRO A 898 26.17 -52.13 47.74
N SER A 899 25.14 -52.95 47.94
CA SER A 899 25.25 -54.42 47.86
C SER A 899 24.82 -54.93 46.48
N SER A 900 25.61 -55.82 45.89
CA SER A 900 25.24 -56.50 44.62
C SER A 900 24.10 -57.52 44.80
N ILE A 901 23.69 -57.84 46.03
CA ILE A 901 22.75 -58.94 46.33
C ILE A 901 21.41 -58.80 45.60
N ALA A 902 20.89 -57.57 45.47
CA ALA A 902 19.64 -57.34 44.76
C ALA A 902 19.74 -57.73 43.27
N PHE A 903 20.83 -57.34 42.62
CA PHE A 903 21.11 -57.68 41.22
C PHE A 903 21.39 -59.18 41.04
N VAL A 904 22.16 -59.77 41.95
CA VAL A 904 22.42 -61.22 41.97
C VAL A 904 21.14 -62.02 42.09
N ASN A 905 20.23 -61.61 42.98
CA ASN A 905 18.93 -62.27 43.15
C ASN A 905 18.05 -62.15 41.90
N ILE A 906 18.14 -61.03 41.19
CA ILE A 906 17.43 -60.85 39.91
C ILE A 906 17.97 -61.83 38.86
N ILE A 907 19.30 -61.91 38.69
CA ILE A 907 19.94 -62.85 37.75
C ILE A 907 19.65 -64.30 38.13
N TYR A 908 19.70 -64.64 39.43
CA TYR A 908 19.48 -66.01 39.90
C TYR A 908 18.03 -66.50 39.68
N LYS A 909 17.07 -65.57 39.60
CA LYS A 909 15.65 -65.84 39.32
C LYS A 909 15.31 -65.84 37.83
N ASP A 910 16.30 -65.68 36.95
CA ASP A 910 16.07 -65.72 35.51
C ASP A 910 15.52 -67.08 35.08
N LYS A 911 14.38 -67.06 34.38
CA LYS A 911 13.70 -68.24 33.84
C LYS A 911 14.50 -68.92 32.72
N LYS A 912 15.30 -68.19 31.93
CA LYS A 912 16.18 -68.81 30.91
C LYS A 912 17.25 -69.71 31.53
N LEU A 913 17.58 -69.45 32.80
CA LEU A 913 18.63 -70.15 33.52
C LEU A 913 18.07 -71.18 34.52
N GLU A 914 16.76 -71.45 34.52
CA GLU A 914 16.06 -72.21 35.58
C GLU A 914 16.71 -73.56 35.92
N ASP A 915 17.14 -74.31 34.89
CA ASP A 915 17.82 -75.62 35.02
C ASP A 915 19.35 -75.56 34.85
N LYS A 916 19.94 -74.36 34.74
CA LYS A 916 21.36 -74.15 34.43
C LYS A 916 22.17 -73.61 35.62
N ASN A 917 22.24 -74.39 36.68
CA ASN A 917 22.87 -73.97 37.95
C ASN A 917 24.35 -73.55 37.81
N LYS A 918 25.09 -74.14 36.88
CA LYS A 918 26.49 -73.77 36.65
C LYS A 918 26.61 -72.36 36.03
N GLU A 919 25.87 -72.08 34.96
CA GLU A 919 25.83 -70.76 34.32
C GLU A 919 25.27 -69.68 35.27
N LYS A 920 24.25 -70.00 36.08
CA LYS A 920 23.75 -69.08 37.12
C LYS A 920 24.85 -68.64 38.07
N ASN A 921 25.64 -69.60 38.57
CA ASN A 921 26.69 -69.31 39.52
C ASN A 921 27.84 -68.52 38.87
N GLU A 922 28.21 -68.84 37.63
CA GLU A 922 29.24 -68.11 36.87
C GLU A 922 28.81 -66.65 36.63
N LEU A 923 27.61 -66.41 36.08
CA LEU A 923 27.10 -65.07 35.78
C LEU A 923 26.90 -64.21 37.04
N THR A 924 26.41 -64.80 38.13
CA THR A 924 26.22 -64.06 39.39
C THR A 924 27.53 -63.74 40.11
N GLN A 925 28.53 -64.62 40.00
CA GLN A 925 29.88 -64.35 40.49
C GLN A 925 30.54 -63.25 39.67
N GLU A 926 30.48 -63.33 38.34
CA GLU A 926 31.02 -62.34 37.44
C GLU A 926 30.39 -60.96 37.66
N PHE A 927 29.06 -60.87 37.68
CA PHE A 927 28.36 -59.61 37.95
C PHE A 927 28.75 -59.04 39.31
N SER A 928 28.82 -59.88 40.36
CA SER A 928 29.24 -59.45 41.69
C SER A 928 30.68 -58.96 41.73
N GLN A 929 31.57 -59.58 40.96
CA GLN A 929 32.96 -59.18 40.87
C GLN A 929 33.08 -57.82 40.19
N SER A 930 32.49 -57.64 39.01
CA SER A 930 32.49 -56.35 38.29
C SER A 930 31.81 -55.24 39.10
N PHE A 931 30.72 -55.55 39.80
CA PHE A 931 30.06 -54.62 40.72
C PHE A 931 31.00 -54.19 41.85
N ASN A 932 31.70 -55.15 42.47
CA ASN A 932 32.60 -54.86 43.58
C ASN A 932 33.84 -54.08 43.13
N GLU A 933 34.39 -54.38 41.95
CA GLU A 933 35.52 -53.66 41.37
C GLU A 933 35.15 -52.20 41.08
N TYR A 934 34.00 -51.96 40.42
CA TYR A 934 33.53 -50.61 40.11
C TYR A 934 33.33 -49.73 41.35
N TYR A 935 32.83 -50.32 42.45
CA TYR A 935 32.60 -49.62 43.72
C TYR A 935 33.73 -49.81 44.75
N GLN A 936 34.88 -50.37 44.36
CA GLN A 936 36.12 -50.26 45.13
C GLN A 936 36.99 -49.11 44.63
N ASP A 937 36.89 -48.78 43.34
CA ASP A 937 37.63 -47.68 42.69
C ASP A 937 36.96 -46.30 42.90
N LYS A 938 35.68 -46.30 43.32
CA LYS A 938 34.90 -45.14 43.77
C LYS A 938 34.75 -45.13 45.28
#